data_AF-A0A498SEZ0-F1
#
_entry.id   AF-A0A498SEZ0-F1
#
_cell.length_a   1.000
_cell.length_b   1.000
_cell.length_c   1.000
_cell.angle_alpha   90.00
_cell.angle_beta   90.00
_cell.angle_gamma   90.00
#
_symmetry.space_group_name_H-M   'P 1'
#
loop_
_entity.id
_entity.type
_entity.pdbx_description
1 polymer ?
#
loop_
_entity_poly.entity_id
_entity_poly.type
_entity_poly.pdbx_seq_one_letter_code
_entity_poly.pdbx_strand_id
1 'polypeptide(L)'
;MKLSTGAGNLGVLIPKIASLLRRFATIKNPSVRLRNLFRDFWFCCTVLGFNVARIGLWPEEWFEAACEIACKSPVLTPQESLRAELVANATIKSNNVLPVCFKHKLNVVTVGNSFSFHATVGEWYAELQEIRVTILSEISSSPEVTVVVNKLEFTHCIYLLSVFRMELMRALHSTEPGAVHSIFQYLEDKSIRKDKDGIWTCLLAAARTIFSKYLKVASDRNLDSAHERQLELHAQFLLIMFNHHLKEVRKCADTCLTNLIGSFPHLLWNGNIINVALQILEALSNNLENDTDCEIMTLSFPSLHRTIQLQDTLDRRKLVVQDFSLRCEQILQEAIKWAPGSTHSYFVKYIASINPGCSGSFRLTVEAILKSLNDASGCTIDTSPPLYLSALHLRSLYLGKVKGMIETSKAEEETRPQERLANLFEQQLEKACKNGCDEEMPESILKLAALFILMKEVSNQTKKRVTELESRLLHILVFVPLKNFTASTMRLCVIVWNWILIAREDIQLQFLREMTTCWTITAQDHLGIFQHDSEIISPLSLQYDSAPKRPHILPHSIWISFLAERVDIAKYSSREQLDILELMFSQTLPLNVGRLKVDANSSTCISSDSSLCKVDRAHVAMTRNVEAIGLRCHVLNCVLSMIQRDSISFRISKNILRQRVYYAMLDYFSVPAQTPTQNAAQLKNDIRLLIMFWNTLFSDVKYIKKEIFASVDTELNLESFQQILNDNCKSDTAYNRADMQTRHAMTTSNCNWVTLVAAQGKGGSLQKNTLNTSQANEIERLSAWLNPLGEALGLEDANIEQWRKSTFPDARTEAKLLRENVKIAWQICPELAVFRSCSACQTAVQELLVDSPELVTDLPEALSLMLGEGKILEEKVEDLKTLSHILTWAICDPVMALSLLGARQYPTHPITVQYAVRVLRSYPPDVLLLYIPQLVQALRHDTMGYVAELIMWLAGHSQLLAHQLLWNMQANMYRDEDSKEKDPDLHGLLSELINKA
;
A
#
# COMPACT_ATOMS: atom_id res chain seq x y z
N MET A 1 11.01 -57.79 9.34
CA MET A 1 11.11 -57.58 7.88
C MET A 1 12.58 -57.62 7.48
N LYS A 2 12.99 -58.61 6.67
CA LYS A 2 14.38 -58.72 6.18
C LYS A 2 14.61 -57.63 5.13
N LEU A 3 15.22 -56.53 5.55
CA LEU A 3 15.75 -55.48 4.67
C LEU A 3 16.66 -56.12 3.61
N SER A 4 16.43 -55.81 2.34
CA SER A 4 17.30 -56.23 1.25
C SER A 4 18.74 -55.77 1.53
N THR A 5 19.68 -56.70 1.52
CA THR A 5 21.02 -56.55 2.11
C THR A 5 21.90 -55.48 1.45
N GLY A 6 21.57 -54.98 0.25
CA GLY A 6 22.30 -53.89 -0.41
C GLY A 6 21.74 -52.50 -0.09
N ALA A 7 20.45 -52.29 -0.37
CA ALA A 7 19.79 -50.99 -0.19
C ALA A 7 19.60 -50.64 1.29
N GLY A 8 19.21 -51.60 2.12
CA GLY A 8 19.09 -51.39 3.57
C GLY A 8 20.42 -51.04 4.24
N ASN A 9 21.52 -51.66 3.81
CA ASN A 9 22.85 -51.36 4.34
C ASN A 9 23.31 -49.95 3.96
N LEU A 10 23.10 -49.51 2.71
CA LEU A 10 23.40 -48.13 2.30
C LEU A 10 22.50 -47.12 3.04
N GLY A 11 21.21 -47.42 3.16
CA GLY A 11 20.24 -46.59 3.90
C GLY A 11 20.65 -46.34 5.36
N VAL A 12 21.11 -47.37 6.07
CA VAL A 12 21.62 -47.23 7.45
C VAL A 12 22.95 -46.45 7.52
N LEU A 13 23.74 -46.44 6.45
CA LEU A 13 24.98 -45.68 6.37
C LEU A 13 24.76 -44.19 6.08
N ILE A 14 23.71 -43.82 5.34
CA ILE A 14 23.42 -42.43 4.95
C ILE A 14 23.37 -41.49 6.18
N PRO A 15 22.60 -41.77 7.25
CA PRO A 15 22.61 -40.94 8.48
C PRO A 15 23.99 -40.84 9.15
N LYS A 16 24.79 -41.91 9.12
CA LYS A 16 26.15 -41.89 9.68
C LYS A 16 27.09 -41.01 8.87
N ILE A 17 26.99 -41.08 7.54
CA ILE A 17 27.77 -40.23 6.62
C ILE A 17 27.36 -38.76 6.81
N ALA A 18 26.05 -38.48 6.92
CA ALA A 18 25.54 -37.13 7.20
C ALA A 18 26.11 -36.59 8.52
N SER A 19 26.07 -37.38 9.60
CA SER A 19 26.63 -36.99 10.90
C SER A 19 28.13 -36.70 10.83
N LEU A 20 28.90 -37.44 10.02
CA LEU A 20 30.32 -37.17 9.81
C LEU A 20 30.52 -35.84 9.06
N LEU A 21 29.80 -35.64 7.95
CA LEU A 21 29.92 -34.46 7.10
C LEU A 21 29.39 -33.18 7.74
N ARG A 22 28.49 -33.28 8.73
CA ARG A 22 27.90 -32.13 9.43
C ARG A 22 28.95 -31.18 10.02
N ARG A 23 30.09 -31.71 10.48
CA ARG A 23 31.20 -30.93 11.08
C ARG A 23 32.20 -30.37 10.06
N PHE A 24 32.10 -30.74 8.78
CA PHE A 24 33.00 -30.28 7.74
C PHE A 24 32.44 -29.07 6.99
N ALA A 25 33.34 -28.22 6.47
CA ALA A 25 33.01 -27.20 5.48
C ALA A 25 32.57 -27.85 4.15
N THR A 26 31.89 -27.08 3.30
CA THR A 26 31.48 -27.55 1.97
C THR A 26 32.71 -27.95 1.14
N ILE A 27 32.66 -29.13 0.52
CA ILE A 27 33.81 -29.69 -0.21
C ILE A 27 33.86 -29.03 -1.59
N LYS A 28 34.68 -27.99 -1.75
CA LYS A 28 34.80 -27.26 -3.03
C LYS A 28 35.77 -27.92 -4.01
N ASN A 29 36.94 -28.38 -3.53
CA ASN A 29 38.00 -28.98 -4.34
C ASN A 29 38.30 -30.42 -3.88
N PRO A 30 37.45 -31.40 -4.20
CA PRO A 30 37.71 -32.79 -3.84
C PRO A 30 38.86 -33.38 -4.68
N SER A 31 39.60 -34.34 -4.10
CA SER A 31 40.49 -35.20 -4.88
C SER A 31 39.69 -36.02 -5.89
N VAL A 32 40.33 -36.44 -6.99
CA VAL A 32 39.69 -37.20 -8.09
C VAL A 32 38.95 -38.43 -7.55
N ARG A 33 39.59 -39.17 -6.63
CA ARG A 33 39.00 -40.34 -5.97
C ARG A 33 37.75 -39.99 -5.18
N LEU A 34 37.77 -38.91 -4.40
CA LEU A 34 36.64 -38.50 -3.57
C LEU A 34 35.46 -38.04 -4.42
N ARG A 35 35.72 -37.31 -5.51
CA ARG A 35 34.68 -36.89 -6.46
C ARG A 35 33.97 -38.08 -7.10
N ASN A 36 34.72 -39.09 -7.53
CA ASN A 36 34.16 -40.32 -8.11
C ASN A 36 33.29 -41.06 -7.10
N LEU A 37 33.73 -41.18 -5.85
CA LEU A 37 32.93 -41.80 -4.78
C LEU A 37 31.61 -41.06 -4.53
N PHE A 38 31.62 -39.72 -4.50
CA PHE A 38 30.39 -38.94 -4.37
C PHE A 38 29.47 -39.10 -5.59
N ARG A 39 30.04 -39.16 -6.80
CA ARG A 39 29.26 -39.42 -8.02
C ARG A 39 28.56 -40.78 -7.96
N ASP A 40 29.29 -41.84 -7.60
CA ASP A 40 28.73 -43.18 -7.48
C ASP A 40 27.68 -43.27 -6.37
N PHE A 41 27.93 -42.59 -5.25
CA PHE A 41 26.96 -42.46 -4.15
C PHE A 41 25.65 -41.82 -4.64
N TRP A 42 25.72 -40.70 -5.36
CA TRP A 42 24.53 -40.00 -5.86
C TRP A 42 23.80 -40.79 -6.96
N PHE A 43 24.51 -41.54 -7.78
CA PHE A 43 23.89 -42.46 -8.75
C PHE A 43 23.12 -43.56 -8.03
N CYS A 44 23.70 -44.16 -6.99
CA CYS A 44 23.02 -45.15 -6.17
C CYS A 44 21.78 -44.55 -5.48
N CYS A 45 21.89 -43.33 -4.94
CA CYS A 45 20.76 -42.64 -4.30
C CYS A 45 19.60 -42.38 -5.28
N THR A 46 19.90 -42.00 -6.52
CA THR A 46 18.89 -41.76 -7.56
C THR A 46 18.22 -43.04 -8.02
N VAL A 47 18.98 -44.12 -8.23
CA VAL A 47 18.44 -45.43 -8.65
C VAL A 47 17.59 -46.07 -7.55
N LEU A 48 18.02 -45.96 -6.29
CA LEU A 48 17.33 -46.54 -5.13
C LEU A 48 16.23 -45.65 -4.57
N GLY A 49 16.13 -44.39 -5.01
CA GLY A 49 15.08 -43.46 -4.59
C GLY A 49 15.29 -42.81 -3.22
N PHE A 50 16.52 -42.80 -2.68
CA PHE A 50 16.82 -42.12 -1.40
C PHE A 50 16.75 -40.60 -1.50
N ASN A 51 16.79 -40.04 -2.71
CA ASN A 51 16.76 -38.60 -2.96
C ASN A 51 15.38 -38.06 -3.35
N VAL A 52 14.30 -38.77 -2.99
CA VAL A 52 12.92 -38.31 -3.21
C VAL A 52 12.14 -38.29 -1.91
N ALA A 53 11.54 -37.15 -1.62
CA ALA A 53 10.71 -36.96 -0.45
C ALA A 53 9.38 -37.74 -0.58
N ARG A 54 8.91 -38.30 0.53
CA ARG A 54 7.52 -38.79 0.70
C ARG A 54 7.04 -39.86 -0.29
N ILE A 55 7.95 -40.68 -0.84
CA ILE A 55 7.55 -41.88 -1.62
C ILE A 55 6.94 -42.97 -0.72
N GLY A 56 7.19 -42.93 0.60
CA GLY A 56 6.75 -43.98 1.54
C GLY A 56 7.57 -45.27 1.43
N LEU A 57 8.59 -45.31 0.57
CA LEU A 57 9.46 -46.47 0.35
C LEU A 57 10.55 -46.62 1.41
N TRP A 58 11.02 -45.51 2.00
CA TRP A 58 12.14 -45.45 2.94
C TRP A 58 11.82 -44.55 4.14
N PRO A 59 12.47 -44.73 5.29
CA PRO A 59 12.35 -43.82 6.43
C PRO A 59 12.70 -42.37 6.07
N GLU A 60 11.93 -41.40 6.59
CA GLU A 60 12.16 -39.97 6.30
C GLU A 60 13.54 -39.48 6.78
N GLU A 61 14.05 -40.03 7.88
CA GLU A 61 15.39 -39.73 8.41
C GLU A 61 16.51 -39.98 7.38
N TRP A 62 16.33 -40.94 6.46
CA TRP A 62 17.32 -41.22 5.43
C TRP A 62 17.32 -40.14 4.34
N PHE A 63 16.15 -39.60 4.01
CA PHE A 63 16.02 -38.49 3.08
C PHE A 63 16.56 -37.19 3.69
N GLU A 64 16.26 -36.91 4.96
CA GLU A 64 16.82 -35.76 5.69
C GLU A 64 18.35 -35.83 5.75
N ALA A 65 18.90 -37.00 6.07
CA ALA A 65 20.33 -37.24 6.04
C ALA A 65 20.93 -37.07 4.63
N ALA A 66 20.23 -37.52 3.58
CA ALA A 66 20.66 -37.26 2.21
C ALA A 66 20.68 -35.75 1.89
N CYS A 67 19.72 -34.97 2.39
CA CYS A 67 19.71 -33.51 2.25
C CYS A 67 20.95 -32.88 2.91
N GLU A 68 21.33 -33.33 4.11
CA GLU A 68 22.57 -32.87 4.76
C GLU A 68 23.83 -33.20 3.94
N ILE A 69 23.90 -34.42 3.39
CA ILE A 69 25.02 -34.83 2.54
C ILE A 69 25.05 -33.98 1.25
N ALA A 70 23.91 -33.65 0.66
CA ALA A 70 23.82 -32.82 -0.54
C ALA A 70 24.39 -31.41 -0.31
N CYS A 71 24.15 -30.84 0.87
CA CYS A 71 24.67 -29.53 1.26
C CYS A 71 26.21 -29.49 1.33
N LYS A 72 26.86 -30.62 1.64
CA LYS A 72 28.32 -30.72 1.79
C LYS A 72 29.02 -31.33 0.58
N SER A 73 28.28 -32.04 -0.28
CA SER A 73 28.80 -32.73 -1.46
C SER A 73 29.46 -31.75 -2.43
N PRO A 74 30.53 -32.16 -3.13
CA PRO A 74 31.10 -31.37 -4.21
C PRO A 74 30.17 -31.33 -5.43
N VAL A 75 30.44 -30.41 -6.34
CA VAL A 75 29.80 -30.34 -7.66
C VAL A 75 30.28 -31.52 -8.51
N LEU A 76 29.35 -32.20 -9.20
CA LEU A 76 29.62 -33.43 -9.96
C LEU A 76 30.15 -33.15 -11.38
N THR A 77 31.08 -32.22 -11.54
CA THR A 77 31.66 -31.91 -12.86
C THR A 77 32.66 -32.98 -13.34
N PRO A 78 32.62 -33.37 -14.63
CA PRO A 78 33.59 -34.27 -15.23
C PRO A 78 34.98 -33.60 -15.32
N GLN A 79 36.04 -34.39 -15.44
CA GLN A 79 37.43 -33.93 -15.59
C GLN A 79 37.86 -33.79 -17.05
N GLU A 80 37.44 -34.71 -17.92
CA GLU A 80 37.90 -34.73 -19.33
C GLU A 80 36.73 -34.68 -20.30
N SER A 81 35.97 -35.78 -20.37
CA SER A 81 34.83 -35.94 -21.25
C SER A 81 33.70 -36.58 -20.46
N LEU A 82 32.55 -35.90 -20.43
CA LEU A 82 31.36 -36.41 -19.77
C LEU A 82 31.02 -37.81 -20.30
N ARG A 83 31.05 -37.99 -21.62
CA ARG A 83 30.78 -39.27 -22.27
C ARG A 83 31.80 -40.35 -21.88
N ALA A 84 33.09 -40.03 -21.87
CA ALA A 84 34.13 -41.01 -21.51
C ALA A 84 33.98 -41.47 -20.05
N GLU A 85 33.68 -40.57 -19.13
CA GLU A 85 33.49 -40.90 -17.72
C GLU A 85 32.18 -41.63 -17.45
N LEU A 86 31.10 -41.28 -18.15
CA LEU A 86 29.84 -42.01 -18.06
C LEU A 86 29.96 -43.42 -18.65
N VAL A 87 30.76 -43.61 -19.70
CA VAL A 87 31.06 -44.93 -20.28
C VAL A 87 32.06 -45.74 -19.44
N ALA A 88 33.03 -45.10 -18.78
CA ALA A 88 33.91 -45.73 -17.80
C ALA A 88 33.14 -46.22 -16.56
N ASN A 89 32.14 -45.46 -16.11
CA ASN A 89 31.20 -45.94 -15.10
C ASN A 89 30.23 -46.99 -15.68
N ALA A 90 29.94 -46.92 -16.99
CA ALA A 90 29.16 -47.95 -17.68
C ALA A 90 29.91 -49.28 -17.78
N THR A 91 31.24 -49.29 -17.78
CA THR A 91 32.06 -50.52 -17.77
C THR A 91 32.18 -51.13 -16.37
N ILE A 92 31.93 -50.37 -15.30
CA ILE A 92 31.63 -50.94 -13.97
C ILE A 92 30.27 -51.68 -13.97
N LYS A 93 29.41 -51.47 -14.98
CA LYS A 93 28.12 -52.17 -15.10
C LYS A 93 28.22 -53.63 -15.53
N SER A 94 29.35 -54.12 -16.05
CA SER A 94 29.45 -55.53 -16.45
C SER A 94 29.61 -56.47 -15.27
N ASN A 95 30.13 -56.01 -14.12
CA ASN A 95 30.35 -56.83 -12.94
C ASN A 95 29.63 -56.26 -11.71
N ASN A 96 28.43 -56.81 -11.45
CA ASN A 96 27.83 -57.05 -10.12
C ASN A 96 26.89 -56.04 -9.43
N VAL A 97 26.66 -54.80 -9.87
CA VAL A 97 25.80 -53.86 -9.07
C VAL A 97 24.39 -53.65 -9.64
N LEU A 98 24.24 -53.49 -10.96
CA LEU A 98 22.94 -53.21 -11.58
C LEU A 98 21.97 -54.40 -11.62
N PRO A 99 22.37 -55.64 -11.99
CA PRO A 99 21.46 -56.78 -12.00
C PRO A 99 20.85 -57.10 -10.62
N VAL A 100 21.54 -56.71 -9.54
CA VAL A 100 21.13 -56.97 -8.14
C VAL A 100 20.11 -55.93 -7.64
N CYS A 101 20.27 -54.65 -8.04
CA CYS A 101 19.26 -53.61 -7.80
C CYS A 101 18.02 -53.79 -8.70
N PHE A 102 18.19 -54.17 -9.97
CA PHE A 102 17.10 -54.43 -10.92
C PHE A 102 16.19 -55.58 -10.46
N LYS A 103 16.75 -56.63 -9.83
CA LYS A 103 15.93 -57.71 -9.23
C LYS A 103 15.06 -57.27 -8.04
N HIS A 104 15.39 -56.16 -7.37
CA HIS A 104 14.73 -55.79 -6.11
C HIS A 104 13.56 -54.82 -6.27
N LYS A 105 13.56 -53.95 -7.30
CA LYS A 105 12.39 -53.09 -7.59
C LYS A 105 11.19 -53.92 -8.06
N LEU A 106 11.44 -55.03 -8.78
CA LEU A 106 10.40 -55.99 -9.19
C LEU A 106 9.86 -56.83 -8.01
N ASN A 107 10.71 -57.28 -7.08
CA ASN A 107 10.29 -58.14 -5.95
C ASN A 107 9.36 -57.46 -4.92
N VAL A 108 9.25 -56.13 -4.91
CA VAL A 108 8.34 -55.41 -4.00
C VAL A 108 6.93 -55.28 -4.61
N VAL A 109 6.78 -55.41 -5.93
CA VAL A 109 5.49 -55.25 -6.63
C VAL A 109 4.78 -56.58 -6.88
N THR A 110 5.49 -57.71 -6.90
CA THR A 110 4.88 -59.02 -7.19
C THR A 110 5.22 -60.05 -6.11
N VAL A 111 4.40 -60.09 -5.05
CA VAL A 111 4.25 -61.31 -4.23
C VAL A 111 3.19 -62.19 -4.92
N GLY A 112 3.63 -63.05 -5.82
CA GLY A 112 2.75 -64.01 -6.47
C GLY A 112 3.35 -64.68 -7.71
N ASN A 113 4.04 -65.79 -7.47
CA ASN A 113 4.46 -66.84 -8.42
C ASN A 113 5.75 -66.65 -9.24
N SER A 114 6.53 -67.72 -9.18
CA SER A 114 7.83 -68.05 -9.75
C SER A 114 8.02 -67.61 -11.20
N PHE A 115 9.11 -66.92 -11.54
CA PHE A 115 9.56 -66.82 -12.94
C PHE A 115 11.09 -66.67 -13.12
N SER A 116 11.51 -67.16 -14.28
CA SER A 116 12.86 -67.48 -14.77
C SER A 116 13.79 -66.29 -15.01
N PHE A 117 15.09 -66.57 -14.90
CA PHE A 117 16.22 -65.70 -15.27
C PHE A 117 16.27 -65.47 -16.79
N HIS A 118 15.83 -64.29 -17.25
CA HIS A 118 16.36 -63.57 -18.42
C HIS A 118 15.63 -62.22 -18.47
N ALA A 119 16.26 -61.14 -18.01
CA ALA A 119 15.72 -59.79 -18.23
C ALA A 119 15.65 -59.57 -19.75
N THR A 120 14.45 -59.47 -20.29
CA THR A 120 14.26 -59.25 -21.72
C THR A 120 14.51 -57.78 -22.04
N VAL A 121 15.02 -57.49 -23.24
CA VAL A 121 15.34 -56.13 -23.71
C VAL A 121 14.16 -55.16 -23.51
N GLY A 122 12.91 -55.64 -23.54
CA GLY A 122 11.70 -54.84 -23.34
C GLY A 122 11.54 -54.20 -21.95
N GLU A 123 11.95 -54.88 -20.86
CA GLU A 123 11.83 -54.34 -19.50
C GLU A 123 12.77 -53.14 -19.29
N TRP A 124 13.96 -53.19 -19.88
CA TRP A 124 14.95 -52.11 -19.81
C TRP A 124 14.50 -50.84 -20.54
N TYR A 125 13.79 -51.00 -21.68
CA TYR A 125 13.20 -49.87 -22.40
C TYR A 125 12.04 -49.22 -21.63
N ALA A 126 11.22 -50.02 -20.92
CA ALA A 126 10.12 -49.50 -20.12
C ALA A 126 10.61 -48.61 -18.96
N GLU A 127 11.64 -49.06 -18.22
CA GLU A 127 12.22 -48.28 -17.10
C GLU A 127 12.99 -47.04 -17.57
N LEU A 128 13.71 -47.14 -18.70
CA LEU A 128 14.33 -45.97 -19.32
C LEU A 128 13.28 -44.91 -19.66
N GLN A 129 12.12 -45.35 -20.14
CA GLN A 129 11.01 -44.45 -20.44
C GLN A 129 10.37 -43.86 -19.17
N GLU A 130 10.24 -44.64 -18.09
CA GLU A 130 9.79 -44.15 -16.78
C GLU A 130 10.72 -43.04 -16.25
N ILE A 131 12.04 -43.22 -16.34
CA ILE A 131 13.02 -42.21 -15.93
C ILE A 131 12.93 -40.96 -16.81
N ARG A 132 12.78 -41.11 -18.12
CA ARG A 132 12.59 -39.98 -19.05
C ARG A 132 11.33 -39.18 -18.70
N VAL A 133 10.22 -39.86 -18.42
CA VAL A 133 8.97 -39.21 -17.97
C VAL A 133 9.20 -38.48 -16.64
N THR A 134 9.91 -39.11 -15.70
CA THR A 134 10.27 -38.49 -14.42
C THR A 134 11.08 -37.20 -14.61
N ILE A 135 12.11 -37.24 -15.47
CA ILE A 135 12.93 -36.07 -15.81
C ILE A 135 12.07 -34.94 -16.39
N LEU A 136 11.16 -35.24 -17.32
CA LEU A 136 10.28 -34.25 -17.94
C LEU A 136 9.25 -33.67 -16.95
N SER A 137 8.84 -34.44 -15.95
CA SER A 137 7.96 -33.98 -14.87
C SER A 137 8.67 -33.10 -13.85
N GLU A 138 9.94 -33.42 -13.51
CA GLU A 138 10.68 -32.74 -12.45
C GLU A 138 11.44 -31.49 -12.92
N ILE A 139 12.01 -31.53 -14.14
CA ILE A 139 12.86 -30.48 -14.71
C ILE A 139 12.04 -29.49 -15.54
N SER A 140 11.51 -29.92 -16.69
CA SER A 140 10.68 -29.10 -17.59
C SER A 140 10.17 -29.94 -18.74
N SER A 141 8.92 -29.72 -19.13
CA SER A 141 8.27 -30.39 -20.27
C SER A 141 8.39 -29.59 -21.58
N SER A 142 9.41 -28.73 -21.72
CA SER A 142 9.58 -27.93 -22.94
C SER A 142 9.87 -28.82 -24.17
N PRO A 143 9.47 -28.41 -25.39
CA PRO A 143 9.65 -29.24 -26.58
C PRO A 143 11.13 -29.52 -26.88
N GLU A 144 12.00 -28.54 -26.64
CA GLU A 144 13.46 -28.68 -26.82
C GLU A 144 14.06 -29.72 -25.86
N VAL A 145 13.68 -29.67 -24.57
CA VAL A 145 14.16 -30.63 -23.57
C VAL A 145 13.59 -32.02 -23.83
N THR A 146 12.32 -32.12 -24.26
CA THR A 146 11.67 -33.40 -24.58
C THR A 146 12.38 -34.15 -25.71
N VAL A 147 12.77 -33.44 -26.77
CA VAL A 147 13.52 -34.04 -27.90
C VAL A 147 14.87 -34.57 -27.44
N VAL A 148 15.56 -33.85 -26.55
CA VAL A 148 16.86 -34.26 -26.01
C VAL A 148 16.70 -35.47 -25.09
N VAL A 149 15.80 -35.40 -24.10
CA VAL A 149 15.58 -36.45 -23.08
C VAL A 149 15.19 -37.78 -23.73
N ASN A 150 14.39 -37.76 -24.79
CA ASN A 150 14.00 -38.97 -25.52
C ASN A 150 15.19 -39.64 -26.24
N LYS A 151 16.27 -38.91 -26.52
CA LYS A 151 17.51 -39.44 -27.14
C LYS A 151 18.57 -39.85 -26.11
N LEU A 152 18.44 -39.42 -24.85
CA LEU A 152 19.43 -39.73 -23.81
C LEU A 152 19.46 -41.22 -23.47
N GLU A 153 20.66 -41.78 -23.31
CA GLU A 153 20.86 -43.13 -22.79
C GLU A 153 20.68 -43.17 -21.26
N PHE A 154 20.52 -44.38 -20.69
CA PHE A 154 20.27 -44.58 -19.27
C PHE A 154 21.29 -43.88 -18.35
N THR A 155 22.59 -43.96 -18.66
CA THR A 155 23.65 -43.30 -17.87
C THR A 155 23.50 -41.78 -17.84
N HIS A 156 23.17 -41.18 -18.98
CA HIS A 156 22.96 -39.74 -19.12
C HIS A 156 21.72 -39.29 -18.34
N CYS A 157 20.63 -40.05 -18.38
CA CYS A 157 19.42 -39.81 -17.59
C CYS A 157 19.68 -39.85 -16.07
N ILE A 158 20.39 -40.88 -15.59
CA ILE A 158 20.73 -41.00 -14.16
C ILE A 158 21.66 -39.88 -13.70
N TYR A 159 22.66 -39.51 -14.52
CA TYR A 159 23.52 -38.37 -14.22
C TYR A 159 22.72 -37.07 -14.08
N LEU A 160 21.90 -36.75 -15.08
CA LEU A 160 21.07 -35.54 -15.09
C LEU A 160 20.14 -35.48 -13.87
N LEU A 161 19.45 -36.58 -13.56
CA LEU A 161 18.54 -36.63 -12.43
C LEU A 161 19.27 -36.55 -11.07
N SER A 162 20.46 -37.16 -10.98
CA SER A 162 21.30 -37.09 -9.78
C SER A 162 21.78 -35.66 -9.52
N VAL A 163 22.28 -34.97 -10.56
CA VAL A 163 22.68 -33.57 -10.47
C VAL A 163 21.49 -32.70 -10.08
N PHE A 164 20.34 -32.85 -10.77
CA PHE A 164 19.15 -32.05 -10.49
C PHE A 164 18.68 -32.20 -9.04
N ARG A 165 18.48 -33.44 -8.56
CA ARG A 165 17.98 -33.68 -7.20
C ARG A 165 18.97 -33.26 -6.13
N MET A 166 20.27 -33.53 -6.34
CA MET A 166 21.31 -33.10 -5.40
C MET A 166 21.39 -31.58 -5.28
N GLU A 167 21.45 -30.86 -6.42
CA GLU A 167 21.50 -29.39 -6.41
C GLU A 167 20.20 -28.78 -5.90
N LEU A 168 19.04 -29.39 -6.15
CA LEU A 168 17.77 -28.98 -5.56
C LEU A 168 17.78 -29.12 -4.04
N MET A 169 18.21 -30.28 -3.51
CA MET A 169 18.33 -30.49 -2.06
C MET A 169 19.30 -29.50 -1.43
N ARG A 170 20.47 -29.26 -2.07
CA ARG A 170 21.46 -28.27 -1.64
C ARG A 170 20.88 -26.85 -1.65
N ALA A 171 20.14 -26.46 -2.68
CA ALA A 171 19.52 -25.14 -2.75
C ALA A 171 18.50 -24.92 -1.62
N LEU A 172 17.73 -25.94 -1.26
CA LEU A 172 16.65 -25.81 -0.27
C LEU A 172 17.12 -25.90 1.19
N HIS A 173 18.12 -26.74 1.50
CA HIS A 173 18.47 -27.10 2.89
C HIS A 173 19.82 -26.54 3.36
N SER A 174 20.64 -25.97 2.47
CA SER A 174 21.95 -25.47 2.86
C SER A 174 21.85 -24.18 3.67
N THR A 175 22.76 -24.04 4.65
CA THR A 175 22.97 -22.80 5.41
C THR A 175 23.82 -21.79 4.65
N GLU A 176 24.51 -22.22 3.59
CA GLU A 176 25.40 -21.35 2.80
C GLU A 176 24.57 -20.44 1.87
N PRO A 177 24.71 -19.10 1.95
CA PRO A 177 23.89 -18.17 1.16
C PRO A 177 24.01 -18.38 -0.35
N GLY A 178 25.20 -18.79 -0.83
CA GLY A 178 25.48 -19.00 -2.25
C GLY A 178 25.16 -20.39 -2.78
N ALA A 179 24.55 -21.29 -2.00
CA ALA A 179 24.36 -22.69 -2.36
C ALA A 179 23.54 -22.88 -3.66
N VAL A 180 22.52 -22.05 -3.89
CA VAL A 180 21.69 -22.09 -5.10
C VAL A 180 22.47 -21.75 -6.38
N HIS A 181 23.62 -21.07 -6.25
CA HIS A 181 24.46 -20.68 -7.38
C HIS A 181 25.27 -21.85 -7.94
N SER A 182 25.42 -22.96 -7.19
CA SER A 182 26.27 -24.10 -7.58
C SER A 182 25.89 -24.70 -8.94
N ILE A 183 24.62 -24.65 -9.34
CA ILE A 183 24.17 -25.16 -10.64
C ILE A 183 24.84 -24.45 -11.82
N PHE A 184 25.21 -23.17 -11.68
CA PHE A 184 25.87 -22.40 -12.74
C PHE A 184 27.30 -22.91 -13.03
N GLN A 185 27.95 -23.57 -12.07
CA GLN A 185 29.27 -24.17 -12.29
C GLN A 185 29.20 -25.29 -13.34
N TYR A 186 28.08 -26.03 -13.43
CA TYR A 186 27.88 -27.01 -14.51
C TYR A 186 27.63 -26.35 -15.87
N LEU A 187 27.07 -25.14 -15.90
CA LEU A 187 26.81 -24.39 -17.14
C LEU A 187 28.11 -23.80 -17.72
N GLU A 188 29.04 -23.42 -16.84
CA GLU A 188 30.37 -22.91 -17.18
C GLU A 188 31.36 -24.00 -17.61
N ASP A 189 31.11 -25.25 -17.23
CA ASP A 189 31.97 -26.39 -17.52
C ASP A 189 32.08 -26.68 -19.03
N LYS A 190 33.34 -26.77 -19.53
CA LYS A 190 33.61 -26.95 -20.96
C LYS A 190 33.27 -28.38 -21.45
N SER A 191 33.45 -29.38 -20.60
CA SER A 191 33.20 -30.79 -20.93
C SER A 191 31.71 -31.09 -21.07
N ILE A 192 30.87 -30.51 -20.21
CA ILE A 192 29.41 -30.64 -20.30
C ILE A 192 28.86 -29.90 -21.52
N ARG A 193 29.43 -28.74 -21.87
CA ARG A 193 28.96 -27.93 -23.00
C ARG A 193 29.26 -28.55 -24.37
N LYS A 194 30.43 -29.16 -24.52
CA LYS A 194 30.85 -29.81 -25.78
C LYS A 194 30.20 -31.18 -25.99
N ASP A 195 29.35 -31.61 -25.05
CA ASP A 195 28.66 -32.88 -25.12
C ASP A 195 27.68 -32.94 -26.29
N LYS A 196 27.70 -34.05 -27.03
CA LYS A 196 26.85 -34.24 -28.22
C LYS A 196 25.43 -34.69 -27.88
N ASP A 197 25.24 -35.25 -26.69
CA ASP A 197 23.98 -35.85 -26.27
C ASP A 197 22.99 -34.81 -25.71
N GLY A 198 23.40 -33.54 -25.61
CA GLY A 198 22.51 -32.40 -25.33
C GLY A 198 22.18 -32.17 -23.85
N ILE A 199 22.92 -32.80 -22.93
CA ILE A 199 22.72 -32.67 -21.47
C ILE A 199 22.73 -31.21 -21.01
N TRP A 200 23.58 -30.38 -21.62
CA TRP A 200 23.70 -28.97 -21.28
C TRP A 200 22.37 -28.19 -21.42
N THR A 201 21.56 -28.51 -22.44
CA THR A 201 20.22 -27.92 -22.63
C THR A 201 19.27 -28.30 -21.48
N CYS A 202 19.35 -29.55 -21.01
CA CYS A 202 18.56 -30.00 -19.88
C CYS A 202 19.01 -29.33 -18.56
N LEU A 203 20.32 -29.11 -18.38
CA LEU A 203 20.86 -28.40 -17.21
C LEU A 203 20.49 -26.91 -17.19
N LEU A 204 20.38 -26.26 -18.35
CA LEU A 204 19.84 -24.89 -18.44
C LEU A 204 18.40 -24.81 -17.95
N ALA A 205 17.54 -25.78 -18.32
CA ALA A 205 16.18 -25.88 -17.82
C ALA A 205 16.15 -26.21 -16.32
N ALA A 206 17.01 -27.14 -15.88
CA ALA A 206 17.16 -27.51 -14.47
C ALA A 206 17.52 -26.32 -13.58
N ALA A 207 18.46 -25.47 -14.01
CA ALA A 207 18.84 -24.27 -13.27
C ALA A 207 17.65 -23.33 -13.01
N ARG A 208 16.82 -23.07 -14.04
CA ARG A 208 15.61 -22.25 -13.92
C ARG A 208 14.60 -22.86 -12.95
N THR A 209 14.41 -24.17 -13.02
CA THR A 209 13.45 -24.89 -12.17
C THR A 209 13.92 -25.00 -10.72
N ILE A 210 15.20 -25.27 -10.47
CA ILE A 210 15.79 -25.29 -9.12
C ILE A 210 15.63 -23.91 -8.49
N PHE A 211 15.99 -22.85 -9.23
CA PHE A 211 15.86 -21.48 -8.74
C PHE A 211 14.40 -21.12 -8.44
N SER A 212 13.45 -21.46 -9.33
CA SER A 212 12.02 -21.23 -9.10
C SER A 212 11.49 -21.96 -7.86
N LYS A 213 11.89 -23.23 -7.64
CA LYS A 213 11.52 -23.98 -6.43
C LYS A 213 12.14 -23.37 -5.16
N TYR A 214 13.38 -22.90 -5.24
CA TYR A 214 14.03 -22.18 -4.14
C TYR A 214 13.27 -20.89 -3.78
N LEU A 215 12.87 -20.09 -4.77
CA LEU A 215 12.13 -18.85 -4.52
C LEU A 215 10.79 -19.09 -3.81
N LYS A 216 10.07 -20.17 -4.14
CA LYS A 216 8.83 -20.54 -3.44
C LYS A 216 9.04 -20.84 -1.96
N VAL A 217 10.14 -21.50 -1.61
CA VAL A 217 10.47 -21.77 -0.20
C VAL A 217 11.01 -20.52 0.48
N ALA A 218 11.74 -19.68 -0.24
CA ALA A 218 12.24 -18.40 0.25
C ALA A 218 11.09 -17.43 0.57
N SER A 219 10.01 -17.41 -0.21
CA SER A 219 8.87 -16.52 0.01
C SER A 219 8.07 -16.81 1.28
N ASP A 220 8.18 -18.04 1.80
CA ASP A 220 7.50 -18.45 3.04
C ASP A 220 8.31 -18.13 4.31
N ARG A 221 9.57 -17.67 4.15
CA ARG A 221 10.43 -17.28 5.29
C ARG A 221 10.10 -15.87 5.77
N ASN A 222 10.37 -15.59 7.04
CA ASN A 222 10.21 -14.26 7.60
C ASN A 222 11.17 -13.26 6.94
N LEU A 223 10.68 -12.03 6.74
CA LEU A 223 11.42 -10.91 6.18
C LEU A 223 12.38 -10.33 7.24
N ASP A 224 13.51 -11.01 7.43
CA ASP A 224 14.59 -10.55 8.30
C ASP A 224 15.72 -9.88 7.50
N SER A 225 16.50 -9.01 8.13
CA SER A 225 17.65 -8.34 7.49
C SER A 225 18.69 -9.33 6.92
N ALA A 226 18.82 -10.52 7.51
CA ALA A 226 19.69 -11.58 6.99
C ALA A 226 19.13 -12.19 5.69
N HIS A 227 17.80 -12.31 5.58
CA HIS A 227 17.13 -12.79 4.38
C HIS A 227 17.27 -11.78 3.23
N GLU A 228 17.09 -10.49 3.52
CA GLU A 228 17.28 -9.42 2.53
C GLU A 228 18.71 -9.43 1.96
N ARG A 229 19.74 -9.50 2.83
CA ARG A 229 21.14 -9.63 2.40
C ARG A 229 21.38 -10.87 1.52
N GLN A 230 20.70 -11.97 1.81
CA GLN A 230 20.79 -13.18 1.00
C GLN A 230 20.17 -12.97 -0.40
N LEU A 231 19.01 -12.30 -0.48
CA LEU A 231 18.38 -11.96 -1.75
C LEU A 231 19.24 -10.97 -2.57
N GLU A 232 19.88 -9.99 -1.91
CA GLU A 232 20.85 -9.09 -2.54
C GLU A 232 22.02 -9.86 -3.17
N LEU A 233 22.58 -10.84 -2.45
CA LEU A 233 23.66 -11.69 -2.97
C LEU A 233 23.22 -12.48 -4.22
N HIS A 234 21.97 -12.94 -4.28
CA HIS A 234 21.42 -13.62 -5.46
C HIS A 234 21.26 -12.67 -6.64
N ALA A 235 20.73 -11.47 -6.42
CA ALA A 235 20.59 -10.44 -7.46
C ALA A 235 21.96 -10.03 -8.02
N GLN A 236 22.95 -9.77 -7.15
CA GLN A 236 24.32 -9.46 -7.54
C GLN A 236 24.97 -10.61 -8.34
N PHE A 237 24.77 -11.86 -7.91
CA PHE A 237 25.22 -13.03 -8.67
C PHE A 237 24.64 -13.01 -10.10
N LEU A 238 23.33 -12.80 -10.23
CA LEU A 238 22.64 -12.87 -11.51
C LEU A 238 22.99 -11.71 -12.44
N LEU A 239 23.22 -10.49 -11.92
CA LEU A 239 23.70 -9.34 -12.70
C LEU A 239 25.08 -9.60 -13.30
N ILE A 240 25.97 -10.28 -12.57
CA ILE A 240 27.27 -10.69 -13.09
C ILE A 240 27.10 -11.77 -14.18
N MET A 241 26.26 -12.78 -13.94
CA MET A 241 26.00 -13.84 -14.92
C MET A 241 25.23 -13.37 -16.16
N PHE A 242 24.47 -12.29 -16.07
CA PHE A 242 23.85 -11.63 -17.22
C PHE A 242 24.90 -11.09 -18.19
N ASN A 243 26.10 -10.74 -17.71
CA ASN A 243 27.19 -10.23 -18.53
C ASN A 243 28.21 -11.32 -18.92
N HIS A 244 27.84 -12.60 -18.80
CA HIS A 244 28.71 -13.72 -19.08
C HIS A 244 29.04 -13.88 -20.59
N HIS A 245 30.22 -14.45 -20.91
CA HIS A 245 30.66 -14.67 -22.30
C HIS A 245 29.72 -15.55 -23.15
N LEU A 246 28.90 -16.40 -22.51
CA LEU A 246 27.98 -17.34 -23.17
C LEU A 246 26.55 -16.83 -23.22
N LYS A 247 26.01 -16.72 -24.44
CA LYS A 247 24.64 -16.25 -24.70
C LYS A 247 23.55 -17.01 -23.92
N GLU A 248 23.59 -18.34 -23.87
CA GLU A 248 22.53 -19.11 -23.19
C GLU A 248 22.62 -19.03 -21.66
N VAL A 249 23.82 -18.84 -21.10
CA VAL A 249 23.99 -18.57 -19.67
C VAL A 249 23.43 -17.18 -19.34
N ARG A 250 23.67 -16.16 -20.19
CA ARG A 250 23.05 -14.84 -20.05
C ARG A 250 21.52 -14.93 -20.03
N LYS A 251 20.91 -15.64 -20.98
CA LYS A 251 19.45 -15.86 -21.01
C LYS A 251 18.93 -16.59 -19.77
N CYS A 252 19.67 -17.58 -19.27
CA CYS A 252 19.30 -18.31 -18.06
C CYS A 252 19.35 -17.41 -16.82
N ALA A 253 20.43 -16.63 -16.68
CA ALA A 253 20.56 -15.62 -15.63
C ALA A 253 19.45 -14.57 -15.70
N ASP A 254 19.12 -14.09 -16.90
CA ASP A 254 18.04 -13.13 -17.15
C ASP A 254 16.66 -13.66 -16.73
N THR A 255 16.37 -14.92 -17.06
CA THR A 255 15.13 -15.59 -16.63
C THR A 255 15.09 -15.73 -15.10
N CYS A 256 16.19 -16.14 -14.48
CA CYS A 256 16.28 -16.27 -13.03
C CYS A 256 16.14 -14.90 -12.34
N LEU A 257 16.76 -13.84 -12.89
CA LEU A 257 16.67 -12.48 -12.37
C LEU A 257 15.24 -11.95 -12.47
N THR A 258 14.57 -12.20 -13.58
CA THR A 258 13.16 -11.83 -13.78
C THR A 258 12.24 -12.55 -12.79
N ASN A 259 12.49 -13.85 -12.54
CA ASN A 259 11.74 -14.61 -11.52
C ASN A 259 12.03 -14.13 -10.09
N LEU A 260 13.29 -13.75 -9.80
CA LEU A 260 13.70 -13.19 -8.51
C LEU A 260 12.95 -11.89 -8.25
N ILE A 261 13.01 -10.95 -9.19
CA ILE A 261 12.33 -9.65 -9.12
C ILE A 261 10.81 -9.82 -9.04
N GLY A 262 10.23 -10.75 -9.81
CA GLY A 262 8.80 -11.03 -9.78
C GLY A 262 8.33 -11.58 -8.43
N SER A 263 9.18 -12.31 -7.71
CA SER A 263 8.87 -12.82 -6.37
C SER A 263 9.19 -11.80 -5.27
N PHE A 264 10.23 -10.99 -5.47
CA PHE A 264 10.73 -10.00 -4.52
C PHE A 264 10.97 -8.64 -5.19
N PRO A 265 9.90 -7.85 -5.43
CA PRO A 265 9.98 -6.57 -6.14
C PRO A 265 10.93 -5.55 -5.51
N HIS A 266 11.11 -5.57 -4.19
CA HIS A 266 11.96 -4.61 -3.46
C HIS A 266 13.42 -4.59 -3.86
N LEU A 267 13.90 -5.66 -4.50
CA LEU A 267 15.24 -5.73 -5.04
C LEU A 267 15.47 -4.72 -6.18
N LEU A 268 14.41 -4.22 -6.83
CA LEU A 268 14.51 -3.22 -7.90
C LEU A 268 15.03 -1.87 -7.38
N TRP A 269 14.55 -1.44 -6.20
CA TRP A 269 14.91 -0.15 -5.60
C TRP A 269 15.88 -0.30 -4.42
N ASN A 270 16.53 -1.46 -4.29
CA ASN A 270 17.57 -1.67 -3.30
C ASN A 270 18.86 -0.96 -3.74
N GLY A 271 19.40 -0.12 -2.87
CA GLY A 271 20.58 0.70 -3.15
C GLY A 271 21.83 -0.09 -3.52
N ASN A 272 22.04 -1.25 -2.91
CA ASN A 272 23.20 -2.10 -3.20
C ASN A 272 23.11 -2.70 -4.61
N ILE A 273 21.90 -3.12 -5.02
CA ILE A 273 21.67 -3.71 -6.34
C ILE A 273 21.81 -2.66 -7.45
N ILE A 274 21.21 -1.48 -7.26
CA ILE A 274 21.36 -0.35 -8.20
C ILE A 274 22.83 0.03 -8.33
N ASN A 275 23.55 0.16 -7.21
CA ASN A 275 24.97 0.53 -7.21
C ASN A 275 25.81 -0.52 -7.96
N VAL A 276 25.58 -1.82 -7.73
CA VAL A 276 26.27 -2.90 -8.46
C VAL A 276 25.95 -2.90 -9.95
N ALA A 277 24.68 -2.70 -10.33
CA ALA A 277 24.29 -2.62 -11.74
C ALA A 277 25.01 -1.47 -12.46
N LEU A 278 25.05 -0.29 -11.84
CA LEU A 278 25.75 0.88 -12.38
C LEU A 278 27.26 0.70 -12.42
N GLN A 279 27.88 0.11 -11.38
CA GLN A 279 29.31 -0.20 -11.37
C GLN A 279 29.71 -1.16 -12.49
N ILE A 280 28.88 -2.19 -12.76
CA ILE A 280 29.12 -3.13 -13.86
C ILE A 280 28.98 -2.40 -15.20
N LEU A 281 27.94 -1.59 -15.37
CA LEU A 281 27.72 -0.83 -16.62
C LEU A 281 28.89 0.11 -16.89
N GLU A 282 29.33 0.85 -15.88
CA GLU A 282 30.49 1.74 -15.94
C GLU A 282 31.78 0.99 -16.28
N ALA A 283 32.06 -0.13 -15.61
CA ALA A 283 33.26 -0.93 -15.89
C ALA A 283 33.27 -1.49 -17.32
N LEU A 284 32.12 -1.93 -17.82
CA LEU A 284 31.97 -2.42 -19.19
C LEU A 284 32.11 -1.28 -20.23
N SER A 285 31.51 -0.12 -19.98
CA SER A 285 31.65 1.06 -20.84
C SER A 285 33.08 1.58 -20.88
N ASN A 286 33.76 1.67 -19.73
CA ASN A 286 35.17 2.05 -19.65
C ASN A 286 36.07 1.06 -20.40
N ASN A 287 35.74 -0.23 -20.40
CA ASN A 287 36.49 -1.22 -21.19
C ASN A 287 36.30 -1.00 -22.70
N LEU A 288 35.11 -0.65 -23.16
CA LEU A 288 34.87 -0.37 -24.59
C LEU A 288 35.67 0.82 -25.11
N GLU A 289 35.90 1.83 -24.28
CA GLU A 289 36.63 3.04 -24.66
C GLU A 289 38.16 2.86 -24.60
N ASN A 290 38.65 2.15 -23.57
CA ASN A 290 40.09 2.05 -23.29
C ASN A 290 40.77 0.80 -23.88
N ASP A 291 40.02 -0.23 -24.28
CA ASP A 291 40.56 -1.51 -24.77
C ASP A 291 39.95 -1.87 -26.14
N THR A 292 40.33 -1.11 -27.16
CA THR A 292 39.85 -1.33 -28.55
C THR A 292 40.38 -2.63 -29.14
N ASP A 293 41.57 -3.05 -28.73
CA ASP A 293 42.25 -4.25 -29.24
C ASP A 293 41.83 -5.54 -28.50
N CYS A 294 40.94 -5.42 -27.50
CA CYS A 294 40.39 -6.52 -26.72
C CYS A 294 41.45 -7.34 -25.96
N GLU A 295 42.50 -6.71 -25.45
CA GLU A 295 43.57 -7.36 -24.70
C GLU A 295 43.12 -7.80 -23.29
N ILE A 296 42.22 -7.04 -22.67
CA ILE A 296 41.70 -7.35 -21.34
C ILE A 296 40.58 -8.38 -21.48
N MET A 297 40.81 -9.59 -20.97
CA MET A 297 39.83 -10.70 -21.06
C MET A 297 38.95 -10.85 -19.82
N THR A 298 39.31 -10.23 -18.70
CA THR A 298 38.58 -10.35 -17.43
C THR A 298 38.52 -9.03 -16.67
N LEU A 299 37.32 -8.65 -16.23
CA LEU A 299 37.11 -7.54 -15.30
C LEU A 299 36.91 -8.09 -13.89
N SER A 300 37.63 -7.54 -12.90
CA SER A 300 37.47 -7.92 -11.49
C SER A 300 36.66 -6.87 -10.74
N PHE A 301 35.77 -7.33 -9.86
CA PHE A 301 34.99 -6.50 -8.96
C PHE A 301 35.38 -6.86 -7.52
N PRO A 302 36.34 -6.16 -6.90
CA PRO A 302 36.84 -6.47 -5.56
C PRO A 302 35.74 -6.42 -4.50
N SER A 303 34.79 -5.51 -4.63
CA SER A 303 33.61 -5.36 -3.74
C SER A 303 32.69 -6.58 -3.75
N LEU A 304 32.70 -7.36 -4.84
CA LEU A 304 31.83 -8.53 -5.03
C LEU A 304 32.62 -9.85 -5.03
N HIS A 305 33.94 -9.80 -4.88
CA HIS A 305 34.88 -10.92 -4.99
C HIS A 305 34.65 -11.79 -6.24
N ARG A 306 34.30 -11.17 -7.36
CA ARG A 306 33.91 -11.85 -8.60
C ARG A 306 34.50 -11.21 -9.84
N THR A 307 34.53 -11.97 -10.92
CA THR A 307 35.10 -11.57 -12.21
C THR A 307 34.12 -11.80 -13.35
N ILE A 308 34.07 -10.89 -14.31
CA ILE A 308 33.35 -11.05 -15.58
C ILE A 308 34.36 -11.41 -16.66
N GLN A 309 34.12 -12.51 -17.40
CA GLN A 309 34.87 -12.86 -18.60
C GLN A 309 34.29 -12.13 -19.81
N LEU A 310 35.11 -11.31 -20.45
CA LEU A 310 34.75 -10.51 -21.61
C LEU A 310 34.82 -11.31 -22.91
N GLN A 311 34.29 -10.71 -23.97
CA GLN A 311 34.11 -11.30 -25.27
C GLN A 311 35.31 -10.98 -26.15
N ASP A 312 35.69 -11.91 -27.02
CA ASP A 312 36.92 -11.81 -27.80
C ASP A 312 36.89 -10.77 -28.93
N THR A 313 35.73 -10.18 -29.23
CA THR A 313 35.58 -9.18 -30.30
C THR A 313 34.88 -7.92 -29.81
N LEU A 314 35.34 -6.76 -30.29
CA LEU A 314 34.78 -5.45 -29.95
C LEU A 314 33.28 -5.36 -30.24
N ASP A 315 32.81 -5.88 -31.37
CA ASP A 315 31.39 -5.85 -31.74
C ASP A 315 30.52 -6.66 -30.77
N ARG A 316 31.03 -7.80 -30.29
CA ARG A 316 30.32 -8.60 -29.29
C ARG A 316 30.32 -7.93 -27.92
N ARG A 317 31.41 -7.25 -27.54
CA ARG A 317 31.44 -6.43 -26.32
C ARG A 317 30.39 -5.31 -26.41
N LYS A 318 30.34 -4.57 -27.53
CA LYS A 318 29.33 -3.52 -27.77
C LYS A 318 27.90 -4.04 -27.63
N LEU A 319 27.59 -5.20 -28.23
CA LEU A 319 26.26 -5.82 -28.09
C LEU A 319 25.92 -6.18 -26.64
N VAL A 320 26.87 -6.74 -25.88
CA VAL A 320 26.64 -7.10 -24.47
C VAL A 320 26.40 -5.87 -23.61
N VAL A 321 27.16 -4.79 -23.82
CA VAL A 321 26.94 -3.52 -23.12
C VAL A 321 25.60 -2.90 -23.50
N GLN A 322 25.20 -2.97 -24.77
CA GLN A 322 23.89 -2.49 -25.21
C GLN A 322 22.75 -3.30 -24.57
N ASP A 323 22.84 -4.63 -24.57
CA ASP A 323 21.88 -5.52 -23.91
C ASP A 323 21.75 -5.20 -22.42
N PHE A 324 22.89 -5.01 -21.73
CA PHE A 324 22.92 -4.71 -20.30
C PHE A 324 22.43 -3.30 -19.97
N SER A 325 22.74 -2.31 -20.81
CA SER A 325 22.23 -0.95 -20.69
C SER A 325 20.70 -0.92 -20.75
N LEU A 326 20.11 -1.63 -21.72
CA LEU A 326 18.65 -1.76 -21.84
C LEU A 326 18.03 -2.43 -20.61
N ARG A 327 18.67 -3.49 -20.09
CA ARG A 327 18.19 -4.16 -18.87
C ARG A 327 18.29 -3.26 -17.64
N CYS A 328 19.36 -2.47 -17.52
CA CYS A 328 19.48 -1.47 -16.47
C CYS A 328 18.39 -0.41 -16.60
N GLU A 329 18.14 0.13 -17.80
CA GLU A 329 17.06 1.09 -18.07
C GLU A 329 15.70 0.57 -17.60
N GLN A 330 15.36 -0.69 -17.92
CA GLN A 330 14.12 -1.34 -17.47
C GLN A 330 14.03 -1.47 -15.94
N ILE A 331 15.11 -1.92 -15.28
CA ILE A 331 15.17 -2.04 -13.82
C ILE A 331 14.97 -0.67 -13.17
N LEU A 332 15.62 0.36 -13.71
CA LEU A 332 15.56 1.73 -13.19
C LEU A 332 14.18 2.38 -13.42
N GLN A 333 13.54 2.16 -14.57
CA GLN A 333 12.19 2.64 -14.85
C GLN A 333 11.17 2.04 -13.86
N GLU A 334 11.26 0.73 -13.60
CA GLU A 334 10.40 0.11 -12.58
C GLU A 334 10.76 0.59 -11.17
N ALA A 335 12.04 0.77 -10.83
CA ALA A 335 12.44 1.32 -9.53
C ALA A 335 11.90 2.74 -9.29
N ILE A 336 11.93 3.62 -10.31
CA ILE A 336 11.38 4.98 -10.25
C ILE A 336 9.86 4.95 -10.09
N LYS A 337 9.16 4.02 -10.77
CA LYS A 337 7.71 3.87 -10.67
C LYS A 337 7.25 3.52 -9.25
N TRP A 338 8.00 2.67 -8.55
CA TRP A 338 7.66 2.20 -7.20
C TRP A 338 8.23 3.08 -6.08
N ALA A 339 9.46 3.56 -6.23
CA ALA A 339 10.17 4.33 -5.20
C ALA A 339 10.99 5.48 -5.82
N PRO A 340 10.31 6.52 -6.36
CA PRO A 340 10.99 7.60 -7.08
C PRO A 340 11.95 8.37 -6.19
N GLY A 341 11.51 8.81 -5.00
CA GLY A 341 12.33 9.63 -4.11
C GLY A 341 13.59 8.92 -3.63
N SER A 342 13.46 7.65 -3.27
CA SER A 342 14.57 6.81 -2.83
C SER A 342 15.53 6.48 -3.99
N THR A 343 15.00 6.08 -5.15
CA THR A 343 15.82 5.75 -6.33
C THR A 343 16.60 6.97 -6.82
N HIS A 344 15.98 8.15 -6.91
CA HIS A 344 16.68 9.41 -7.22
C HIS A 344 17.80 9.70 -6.24
N SER A 345 17.55 9.52 -4.95
CA SER A 345 18.52 9.83 -3.93
C SER A 345 19.70 8.82 -3.93
N TYR A 346 19.49 7.55 -4.29
CA TYR A 346 20.57 6.59 -4.56
C TYR A 346 21.42 7.00 -5.76
N PHE A 347 20.82 7.50 -6.84
CA PHE A 347 21.58 7.98 -7.99
C PHE A 347 22.44 9.19 -7.65
N VAL A 348 21.90 10.16 -6.92
CA VAL A 348 22.68 11.33 -6.50
C VAL A 348 23.87 10.90 -5.63
N LYS A 349 23.67 9.91 -4.73
CA LYS A 349 24.77 9.33 -3.94
C LYS A 349 25.80 8.62 -4.82
N TYR A 350 25.36 7.86 -5.83
CA TYR A 350 26.24 7.20 -6.78
C TYR A 350 27.09 8.22 -7.55
N ILE A 351 26.46 9.22 -8.16
CA ILE A 351 27.15 10.26 -8.93
C ILE A 351 28.15 11.03 -8.07
N ALA A 352 27.79 11.37 -6.83
CA ALA A 352 28.71 12.04 -5.91
C ALA A 352 29.94 11.20 -5.55
N SER A 353 29.89 9.88 -5.73
CA SER A 353 31.01 8.96 -5.51
C SER A 353 31.90 8.71 -6.73
N ILE A 354 31.46 9.11 -7.93
CA ILE A 354 32.23 8.96 -9.18
C ILE A 354 33.33 10.03 -9.21
N ASN A 355 34.56 9.62 -9.53
CA ASN A 355 35.66 10.55 -9.78
C ASN A 355 35.45 11.28 -11.13
N PRO A 356 35.53 12.62 -11.19
CA PRO A 356 35.26 13.42 -12.39
C PRO A 356 36.26 13.22 -13.55
N GLY A 357 37.25 12.33 -13.41
CA GLY A 357 38.25 12.04 -14.44
C GLY A 357 37.81 11.04 -15.52
N CYS A 358 36.65 10.39 -15.40
CA CYS A 358 36.14 9.39 -16.35
C CYS A 358 34.98 9.98 -17.18
N SER A 359 35.28 10.63 -18.31
CA SER A 359 34.28 11.44 -19.03
C SER A 359 33.27 10.64 -19.88
N GLY A 360 33.58 9.40 -20.24
CA GLY A 360 32.72 8.57 -21.10
C GLY A 360 31.64 7.78 -20.34
N SER A 361 32.00 7.13 -19.23
CA SER A 361 31.08 6.34 -18.39
C SER A 361 29.97 7.17 -17.74
N PHE A 362 30.28 8.42 -17.39
CA PHE A 362 29.33 9.37 -16.81
C PHE A 362 28.19 9.71 -17.79
N ARG A 363 28.49 9.83 -19.09
CA ARG A 363 27.52 10.24 -20.11
C ARG A 363 26.41 9.21 -20.30
N LEU A 364 26.75 7.93 -20.48
CA LEU A 364 25.76 6.87 -20.68
C LEU A 364 24.89 6.64 -19.44
N THR A 365 25.49 6.73 -18.25
CA THR A 365 24.77 6.63 -16.98
C THR A 365 23.78 7.78 -16.81
N VAL A 366 24.22 9.02 -17.07
CA VAL A 366 23.36 10.21 -16.99
C VAL A 366 22.30 10.23 -18.11
N GLU A 367 22.62 9.76 -19.31
CA GLU A 367 21.69 9.68 -20.45
C GLU A 367 20.58 8.65 -20.19
N ALA A 368 20.92 7.46 -19.66
CA ALA A 368 19.94 6.47 -19.23
C ALA A 368 19.03 7.02 -18.11
N ILE A 369 19.59 7.78 -17.15
CA ILE A 369 18.84 8.42 -16.07
C ILE A 369 17.91 9.52 -16.59
N LEU A 370 18.40 10.44 -17.43
CA LEU A 370 17.61 11.54 -17.99
C LEU A 370 16.49 11.02 -18.91
N LYS A 371 16.75 9.95 -19.67
CA LYS A 371 15.75 9.30 -20.51
C LYS A 371 14.65 8.64 -19.67
N SER A 372 15.04 7.91 -18.61
CA SER A 372 14.07 7.31 -17.67
C SER A 372 13.18 8.34 -16.96
N LEU A 373 13.75 9.52 -16.66
CA LEU A 373 13.05 10.66 -16.08
C LEU A 373 12.04 11.31 -17.05
N ASN A 374 12.41 11.42 -18.33
CA ASN A 374 11.54 12.01 -19.35
C ASN A 374 10.37 11.10 -19.71
N ASP A 375 10.57 9.78 -19.81
CA ASP A 375 9.50 8.83 -20.18
C ASP A 375 8.49 8.60 -19.04
N ALA A 376 8.88 8.79 -17.78
CA ALA A 376 7.99 8.69 -16.62
C ALA A 376 7.09 9.93 -16.41
N SER A 377 7.37 11.05 -17.10
CA SER A 377 6.72 12.36 -16.89
C SER A 377 5.27 12.47 -17.42
N GLY A 378 4.69 11.38 -17.93
CA GLY A 378 3.26 11.32 -18.27
C GLY A 378 2.32 11.44 -17.06
N CYS A 379 2.83 11.32 -15.84
CA CYS A 379 2.08 11.50 -14.60
C CYS A 379 2.85 12.40 -13.62
N THR A 380 2.20 13.49 -13.20
CA THR A 380 2.58 14.46 -12.16
C THR A 380 3.70 15.46 -12.48
N ILE A 381 3.41 16.73 -12.20
CA ILE A 381 4.18 17.94 -12.54
C ILE A 381 5.46 18.08 -11.67
N ASP A 382 5.64 17.24 -10.65
CA ASP A 382 6.67 17.43 -9.61
C ASP A 382 7.96 16.60 -9.81
N THR A 383 8.08 15.75 -10.83
CA THR A 383 9.28 14.91 -11.10
C THR A 383 10.13 15.45 -12.26
N SER A 384 10.36 16.76 -12.28
CA SER A 384 11.07 17.40 -13.39
C SER A 384 12.62 17.24 -13.25
N PRO A 385 13.36 17.02 -14.35
CA PRO A 385 14.83 17.05 -14.38
C PRO A 385 15.52 18.21 -13.63
N PRO A 386 14.99 19.46 -13.58
CA PRO A 386 15.60 20.54 -12.80
C PRO A 386 15.53 20.33 -11.28
N LEU A 387 14.52 19.65 -10.72
CA LEU A 387 14.46 19.34 -9.29
C LEU A 387 15.50 18.30 -8.88
N TYR A 388 15.79 17.34 -9.77
CA TYR A 388 16.87 16.36 -9.58
C TYR A 388 18.26 17.00 -9.60
N LEU A 389 18.55 17.82 -10.61
CA LEU A 389 19.84 18.50 -10.75
C LEU A 389 20.08 19.52 -9.63
N SER A 390 19.02 20.23 -9.21
CA SER A 390 19.10 21.13 -8.05
C SER A 390 19.36 20.34 -6.76
N ALA A 391 18.68 19.21 -6.52
CA ALA A 391 18.95 18.37 -5.35
C ALA A 391 20.41 17.85 -5.32
N LEU A 392 20.97 17.46 -6.47
CA LEU A 392 22.37 17.05 -6.58
C LEU A 392 23.34 18.19 -6.25
N HIS A 393 23.12 19.37 -6.85
CA HIS A 393 23.93 20.56 -6.59
C HIS A 393 23.89 20.95 -5.11
N LEU A 394 22.69 21.01 -4.52
CA LEU A 394 22.48 21.37 -3.11
C LEU A 394 23.20 20.42 -2.17
N ARG A 395 23.08 19.10 -2.37
CA ARG A 395 23.73 18.10 -1.51
C ARG A 395 25.26 18.25 -1.52
N SER A 396 25.87 18.32 -2.71
CA SER A 396 27.32 18.46 -2.83
C SER A 396 27.83 19.79 -2.26
N LEU A 397 27.12 20.89 -2.53
CA LEU A 397 27.46 22.22 -2.04
C LEU A 397 27.44 22.28 -0.50
N TYR A 398 26.33 21.87 0.11
CA TYR A 398 26.16 22.00 1.56
C TYR A 398 26.97 20.96 2.35
N LEU A 399 27.15 19.75 1.80
CA LEU A 399 28.07 18.78 2.38
C LEU A 399 29.51 19.32 2.39
N GLY A 400 29.96 19.93 1.28
CA GLY A 400 31.27 20.58 1.19
C GLY A 400 31.42 21.77 2.13
N LYS A 401 30.43 22.69 2.18
CA LYS A 401 30.42 23.84 3.10
C LYS A 401 30.55 23.39 4.56
N VAL A 402 29.70 22.46 5.02
CA VAL A 402 29.72 22.02 6.42
C VAL A 402 30.99 21.24 6.74
N LYS A 403 31.48 20.40 5.82
CA LYS A 403 32.77 19.71 5.99
C LYS A 403 33.91 20.72 6.17
N GLY A 404 33.98 21.75 5.33
CA GLY A 404 34.94 22.84 5.47
C GLY A 404 34.83 23.58 6.82
N MET A 405 33.61 23.87 7.28
CA MET A 405 33.37 24.49 8.59
C MET A 405 33.84 23.62 9.77
N ILE A 406 33.65 22.29 9.68
CA ILE A 406 34.17 21.35 10.68
C ILE A 406 35.70 21.32 10.67
N GLU A 407 36.32 21.34 9.49
CA GLU A 407 37.78 21.34 9.33
C GLU A 407 38.41 22.64 9.86
N THR A 408 37.81 23.80 9.60
CA THR A 408 38.28 25.09 10.16
C THR A 408 38.20 25.11 11.68
N SER A 409 37.09 24.64 12.25
CA SER A 409 36.94 24.63 13.72
C SER A 409 37.83 23.59 14.42
N LYS A 410 38.28 22.54 13.71
CA LYS A 410 39.32 21.63 14.21
C LYS A 410 40.71 22.27 14.24
N ALA A 411 41.00 23.16 13.28
CA ALA A 411 42.27 23.90 13.23
C ALA A 411 42.39 24.94 14.37
N GLU A 412 41.26 25.39 14.92
CA GLU A 412 41.17 26.32 16.06
C GLU A 412 41.33 25.62 17.44
N GLU A 413 41.73 24.33 17.49
CA GLU A 413 41.84 23.50 18.71
C GLU A 413 40.55 23.47 19.57
N GLU A 414 39.38 23.64 18.95
CA GLU A 414 38.11 23.65 19.68
C GLU A 414 37.68 22.24 20.11
N THR A 415 37.26 22.12 21.37
CA THR A 415 37.01 20.81 21.98
C THR A 415 35.79 20.07 21.42
N ARG A 416 34.82 20.74 20.75
CA ARG A 416 33.61 20.13 20.13
C ARG A 416 32.96 20.98 19.01
N PRO A 417 33.48 20.95 17.77
CA PRO A 417 32.97 21.80 16.69
C PRO A 417 31.53 21.45 16.26
N GLN A 418 31.12 20.19 16.34
CA GLN A 418 29.81 19.74 15.86
C GLN A 418 28.64 20.21 16.75
N GLU A 419 28.79 20.21 18.08
CA GLU A 419 27.75 20.70 19.01
C GLU A 419 27.50 22.21 18.85
N ARG A 420 28.57 23.00 18.67
CA ARG A 420 28.48 24.44 18.45
C ARG A 420 27.79 24.75 17.12
N LEU A 421 28.21 24.07 16.05
CA LEU A 421 27.59 24.23 14.73
C LEU A 421 26.11 23.82 14.74
N ALA A 422 25.75 22.75 15.45
CA ALA A 422 24.35 22.35 15.64
C ALA A 422 23.53 23.47 16.30
N ASN A 423 24.01 24.04 17.42
CA ASN A 423 23.32 25.15 18.09
C ASN A 423 23.20 26.39 17.19
N LEU A 424 24.25 26.70 16.43
CA LEU A 424 24.26 27.86 15.51
C LEU A 424 23.24 27.68 14.38
N PHE A 425 23.20 26.51 13.74
CA PHE A 425 22.26 26.24 12.65
C PHE A 425 20.81 26.14 13.16
N GLU A 426 20.59 25.62 14.36
CA GLU A 426 19.29 25.59 15.02
C GLU A 426 18.75 27.01 15.27
N GLN A 427 19.59 27.91 15.80
CA GLN A 427 19.23 29.33 15.99
C GLN A 427 18.96 30.06 14.66
N GLN A 428 19.74 29.76 13.61
CA GLN A 428 19.52 30.32 12.27
C GLN A 428 18.18 29.85 11.71
N LEU A 429 17.84 28.57 11.86
CA LEU A 429 16.54 28.04 11.43
C LEU A 429 15.39 28.71 12.17
N GLU A 430 15.47 28.87 13.50
CA GLU A 430 14.43 29.53 14.29
C GLU A 430 14.23 31.00 13.89
N LYS A 431 15.32 31.71 13.62
CA LYS A 431 15.27 33.09 13.14
C LYS A 431 14.62 33.15 11.75
N ALA A 432 14.99 32.25 10.84
CA ALA A 432 14.43 32.18 9.49
C ALA A 432 12.93 31.87 9.52
N CYS A 433 12.48 30.93 10.37
CA CYS A 433 11.07 30.62 10.57
C CYS A 433 10.27 31.82 11.12
N LYS A 434 10.82 32.57 12.07
CA LYS A 434 10.17 33.79 12.62
C LYS A 434 10.07 34.93 11.61
N ASN A 435 11.08 35.07 10.76
CA ASN A 435 11.14 36.14 9.77
C ASN A 435 10.38 35.82 8.48
N GLY A 436 9.97 34.56 8.26
CA GLY A 436 9.33 34.12 7.02
C GLY A 436 10.23 34.26 5.79
N CYS A 437 11.56 34.19 5.96
CA CYS A 437 12.50 34.39 4.86
C CYS A 437 12.66 33.08 4.05
N ASP A 438 12.14 33.09 2.82
CA ASP A 438 12.16 31.94 1.92
C ASP A 438 13.57 31.52 1.46
N GLU A 439 14.59 32.38 1.59
CA GLU A 439 15.98 32.07 1.19
C GLU A 439 16.85 31.52 2.33
N GLU A 440 16.75 32.08 3.54
CA GLU A 440 17.57 31.68 4.70
C GLU A 440 17.16 30.31 5.29
N MET A 441 15.88 29.97 5.18
CA MET A 441 15.33 28.73 5.73
C MET A 441 15.86 27.49 4.98
N PRO A 442 15.83 27.43 3.63
CA PRO A 442 16.42 26.31 2.90
C PRO A 442 17.89 26.06 3.21
N GLU A 443 18.68 27.12 3.29
CA GLU A 443 20.10 27.04 3.63
C GLU A 443 20.32 26.43 5.02
N SER A 444 19.54 26.86 6.02
CA SER A 444 19.65 26.36 7.40
C SER A 444 19.31 24.88 7.50
N ILE A 445 18.24 24.43 6.83
CA ILE A 445 17.82 23.02 6.82
C ILE A 445 18.88 22.13 6.14
N LEU A 446 19.44 22.58 5.01
CA LEU A 446 20.46 21.82 4.29
C LEU A 446 21.79 21.73 5.06
N LYS A 447 22.17 22.79 5.79
CA LYS A 447 23.33 22.76 6.72
C LYS A 447 23.12 21.77 7.86
N LEU A 448 21.94 21.76 8.49
CA LEU A 448 21.60 20.78 9.54
C LEU A 448 21.65 19.34 9.02
N ALA A 449 21.11 19.10 7.82
CA ALA A 449 21.12 17.78 7.18
C ALA A 449 22.55 17.32 6.85
N ALA A 450 23.39 18.19 6.30
CA ALA A 450 24.78 17.90 6.01
C ALA A 450 25.58 17.60 7.29
N LEU A 451 25.38 18.39 8.36
CA LEU A 451 26.00 18.14 9.66
C LEU A 451 25.61 16.76 10.21
N PHE A 452 24.31 16.44 10.18
CA PHE A 452 23.78 15.16 10.62
C PHE A 452 24.39 13.97 9.87
N ILE A 453 24.66 14.09 8.57
CA ILE A 453 25.30 13.03 7.78
C ILE A 453 26.78 12.87 8.16
N LEU A 454 27.50 13.98 8.28
CA LEU A 454 28.94 13.99 8.60
C LEU A 454 29.23 13.47 10.03
N MET A 455 28.25 13.49 10.93
CA MET A 455 28.38 12.93 12.27
C MET A 455 28.59 11.40 12.28
N LYS A 456 28.17 10.68 11.24
CA LYS A 456 28.36 9.22 11.12
C LYS A 456 29.83 8.82 11.23
N GLU A 457 30.74 9.61 10.67
CA GLU A 457 32.19 9.33 10.61
C GLU A 457 32.88 9.41 11.98
N VAL A 458 32.28 10.11 12.96
CA VAL A 458 32.87 10.39 14.30
C VAL A 458 32.37 9.39 15.37
N SER A 459 31.28 8.67 15.11
CA SER A 459 30.58 7.80 16.06
C SER A 459 31.37 6.56 16.55
N ASN A 460 32.52 6.24 15.96
CA ASN A 460 33.33 5.08 16.32
C ASN A 460 34.15 5.23 17.62
N GLN A 461 34.16 6.39 18.29
CA GLN A 461 35.04 6.63 19.46
C GLN A 461 34.35 7.01 20.79
N THR A 462 33.06 7.42 20.82
CA THR A 462 32.36 7.77 22.08
C THR A 462 30.84 7.55 22.00
N LYS A 463 30.34 6.46 22.58
CA LYS A 463 29.03 5.86 22.22
C LYS A 463 27.77 6.43 22.89
N LYS A 464 27.85 7.27 23.93
CA LYS A 464 26.69 7.60 24.80
C LYS A 464 26.11 9.03 24.67
N ARG A 465 26.92 10.05 24.38
CA ARG A 465 26.43 11.44 24.20
C ARG A 465 26.27 11.84 22.73
N VAL A 466 26.99 11.19 21.81
CA VAL A 466 26.82 11.39 20.36
C VAL A 466 25.40 11.04 19.93
N THR A 467 24.80 10.01 20.54
CA THR A 467 23.41 9.59 20.28
C THR A 467 22.35 10.62 20.69
N GLU A 468 22.63 11.46 21.70
CA GLU A 468 21.69 12.52 22.14
C GLU A 468 21.65 13.66 21.12
N LEU A 469 22.81 14.11 20.63
CA LEU A 469 22.89 15.15 19.60
C LEU A 469 22.32 14.66 18.27
N GLU A 470 22.60 13.41 17.88
CA GLU A 470 22.02 12.80 16.68
C GLU A 470 20.50 12.73 16.76
N SER A 471 19.95 12.31 17.90
CA SER A 471 18.50 12.28 18.11
C SER A 471 17.89 13.68 18.08
N ARG A 472 18.55 14.67 18.67
CA ARG A 472 18.11 16.07 18.66
C ARG A 472 18.08 16.65 17.24
N LEU A 473 19.14 16.44 16.46
CA LEU A 473 19.22 16.91 15.07
C LEU A 473 18.18 16.22 14.17
N LEU A 474 17.98 14.92 14.35
CA LEU A 474 16.94 14.18 13.65
C LEU A 474 15.55 14.75 13.97
N HIS A 475 15.26 14.98 15.25
CA HIS A 475 14.01 15.59 15.69
C HIS A 475 13.79 16.96 15.04
N ILE A 476 14.79 17.86 15.07
CA ILE A 476 14.69 19.19 14.43
C ILE A 476 14.38 19.07 12.93
N LEU A 477 15.09 18.20 12.21
CA LEU A 477 14.92 18.00 10.77
C LEU A 477 13.55 17.41 10.39
N VAL A 478 12.97 16.58 11.25
CA VAL A 478 11.65 15.97 11.03
C VAL A 478 10.51 16.92 11.41
N PHE A 479 10.72 17.79 12.40
CA PHE A 479 9.70 18.72 12.94
C PHE A 479 9.66 20.08 12.23
N VAL A 480 10.50 20.32 11.23
CA VAL A 480 10.46 21.54 10.40
C VAL A 480 9.05 21.86 9.85
N PRO A 481 8.25 20.90 9.35
CA PRO A 481 6.91 21.19 8.82
C PRO A 481 5.95 21.82 9.84
N LEU A 482 6.12 21.53 11.14
CA LEU A 482 5.32 22.16 12.21
C LEU A 482 5.72 23.61 12.47
N LYS A 483 6.97 23.99 12.19
CA LYS A 483 7.44 25.38 12.32
C LYS A 483 7.02 26.25 11.13
N ASN A 484 6.99 25.70 9.92
CA ASN A 484 6.55 26.40 8.72
C ASN A 484 5.81 25.45 7.75
N PHE A 485 4.48 25.49 7.79
CA PHE A 485 3.63 24.56 7.04
C PHE A 485 3.31 25.08 5.62
N THR A 486 4.32 25.13 4.74
CA THR A 486 4.18 25.56 3.33
C THR A 486 4.62 24.49 2.34
N ALA A 487 4.14 24.58 1.09
CA ALA A 487 4.48 23.60 0.05
C ALA A 487 5.96 23.61 -0.33
N SER A 488 6.62 24.78 -0.35
CA SER A 488 8.06 24.91 -0.58
C SER A 488 8.88 24.22 0.51
N THR A 489 8.54 24.50 1.78
CA THR A 489 9.19 23.86 2.95
C THR A 489 9.03 22.35 2.93
N MET A 490 7.82 21.86 2.62
CA MET A 490 7.56 20.42 2.59
C MET A 490 8.34 19.71 1.49
N ARG A 491 8.44 20.29 0.27
CA ARG A 491 9.27 19.73 -0.81
C ARG A 491 10.73 19.61 -0.38
N LEU A 492 11.26 20.65 0.27
CA LEU A 492 12.62 20.62 0.79
C LEU A 492 12.80 19.56 1.88
N CYS A 493 11.85 19.44 2.81
CA CYS A 493 11.87 18.40 3.84
C CYS A 493 11.92 17.01 3.21
N VAL A 494 11.10 16.72 2.21
CA VAL A 494 11.14 15.42 1.50
C VAL A 494 12.49 15.17 0.82
N ILE A 495 13.10 16.18 0.17
CA ILE A 495 14.43 16.06 -0.44
C ILE A 495 15.48 15.71 0.61
N VAL A 496 15.41 16.35 1.78
CA VAL A 496 16.33 16.16 2.92
C VAL A 496 16.10 14.82 3.60
N TRP A 497 14.85 14.42 3.85
CA TRP A 497 14.49 13.12 4.42
C TRP A 497 14.97 11.97 3.52
N ASN A 498 14.75 12.07 2.21
CA ASN A 498 15.29 11.11 1.24
C ASN A 498 16.83 11.10 1.23
N TRP A 499 17.49 12.21 1.52
CA TRP A 499 18.95 12.29 1.60
C TRP A 499 19.49 11.58 2.85
N ILE A 500 18.95 11.91 4.04
CA ILE A 500 19.42 11.34 5.30
C ILE A 500 19.15 9.83 5.39
N LEU A 501 18.00 9.34 4.88
CA LEU A 501 17.64 7.92 4.90
C LEU A 501 18.55 7.04 4.03
N ILE A 502 19.17 7.61 3.00
CA ILE A 502 20.09 6.89 2.10
C ILE A 502 21.56 7.04 2.53
N ALA A 503 21.90 8.15 3.18
CA ALA A 503 23.22 8.31 3.80
C ALA A 503 23.36 7.44 5.06
N ARG A 504 22.27 7.27 5.82
CA ARG A 504 22.19 6.55 7.09
C ARG A 504 21.05 5.53 7.07
N GLU A 505 21.42 4.26 6.89
CA GLU A 505 20.46 3.13 6.95
C GLU A 505 20.07 2.78 8.39
N ASP A 506 20.91 3.13 9.37
CA ASP A 506 20.75 2.84 10.80
C ASP A 506 19.59 3.60 11.46
N ILE A 507 19.16 4.73 10.87
CA ILE A 507 18.15 5.62 11.46
C ILE A 507 16.73 5.39 10.94
N GLN A 508 16.50 4.47 10.00
CA GLN A 508 15.20 4.34 9.32
C GLN A 508 14.02 4.20 10.31
N LEU A 509 14.17 3.35 11.33
CA LEU A 509 13.15 3.15 12.36
C LEU A 509 12.98 4.38 13.27
N GLN A 510 14.09 5.02 13.66
CA GLN A 510 14.06 6.22 14.50
C GLN A 510 13.39 7.39 13.76
N PHE A 511 13.73 7.59 12.48
CA PHE A 511 13.11 8.57 11.61
C PHE A 511 11.61 8.35 11.49
N LEU A 512 11.16 7.10 11.23
CA LEU A 512 9.74 6.81 11.09
C LEU A 512 8.96 7.09 12.38
N ARG A 513 9.54 6.83 13.55
CA ARG A 513 8.93 7.17 14.85
C ARG A 513 8.77 8.68 15.02
N GLU A 514 9.82 9.46 14.78
CA GLU A 514 9.77 10.92 14.86
C GLU A 514 8.79 11.52 13.84
N MET A 515 8.76 10.97 12.62
CA MET A 515 7.86 11.42 11.55
C MET A 515 6.40 11.11 11.88
N THR A 516 6.15 9.92 12.46
CA THR A 516 4.83 9.53 12.98
C THR A 516 4.35 10.47 14.08
N THR A 517 5.23 10.86 15.02
CA THR A 517 4.87 11.85 16.04
C THR A 517 4.59 13.22 15.44
N CYS A 518 5.41 13.67 14.48
CA CYS A 518 5.21 14.94 13.77
C CYS A 518 3.87 14.96 13.01
N TRP A 519 3.54 13.87 12.30
CA TRP A 519 2.26 13.69 11.62
C TRP A 519 1.07 13.71 12.59
N THR A 520 1.19 13.01 13.72
CA THR A 520 0.12 12.94 14.73
C THR A 520 -0.14 14.31 15.36
N ILE A 521 0.91 15.08 15.66
CA ILE A 521 0.79 16.46 16.16
C ILE A 521 0.16 17.36 15.10
N THR A 522 0.57 17.23 13.83
CA THR A 522 -0.03 17.97 12.69
C THR A 522 -1.54 17.72 12.59
N ALA A 523 -1.98 16.49 12.88
CA ALA A 523 -3.39 16.11 12.91
C ALA A 523 -4.14 16.66 14.13
N GLN A 524 -3.48 16.72 15.29
CA GLN A 524 -4.03 17.32 16.52
C GLN A 524 -4.13 18.84 16.43
N ASP A 525 -3.19 19.49 15.74
CA ASP A 525 -3.18 20.94 15.50
C ASP A 525 -4.10 21.36 14.34
N HIS A 526 -4.87 20.43 13.78
CA HIS A 526 -5.88 20.66 12.72
C HIS A 526 -5.30 21.34 11.46
N LEU A 527 -4.10 20.94 11.03
CA LEU A 527 -3.45 21.51 9.86
C LEU A 527 -3.88 20.78 8.56
N GLY A 528 -3.99 21.53 7.47
CA GLY A 528 -4.23 21.04 6.10
C GLY A 528 -5.41 20.07 5.97
N ILE A 529 -5.18 18.76 5.76
CA ILE A 529 -6.26 17.78 5.59
C ILE A 529 -7.09 17.59 6.88
N PHE A 530 -6.53 17.94 8.04
CA PHE A 530 -7.21 17.84 9.34
C PHE A 530 -7.85 19.15 9.77
N GLN A 531 -7.90 20.15 8.88
CA GLN A 531 -8.53 21.43 9.13
C GLN A 531 -10.04 21.27 9.33
N HIS A 532 -10.58 22.00 10.31
CA HIS A 532 -12.02 22.07 10.53
C HIS A 532 -12.73 22.71 9.34
N ASP A 533 -13.83 22.09 8.92
CA ASP A 533 -14.67 22.61 7.85
C ASP A 533 -15.32 23.91 8.31
N SER A 534 -15.30 24.93 7.45
CA SER A 534 -16.09 26.15 7.66
C SER A 534 -17.58 25.84 7.47
N GLU A 535 -18.45 26.53 8.20
CA GLU A 535 -19.89 26.39 7.98
C GLU A 535 -20.25 26.78 6.54
N ILE A 536 -20.89 25.86 5.83
CA ILE A 536 -21.39 26.10 4.48
C ILE A 536 -22.65 26.96 4.63
N ILE A 537 -22.53 28.25 4.38
CA ILE A 537 -23.67 29.17 4.38
C ILE A 537 -24.33 29.10 3.00
N SER A 538 -25.66 28.98 2.98
CA SER A 538 -26.41 28.98 1.72
C SER A 538 -26.25 30.33 1.00
N PRO A 539 -26.03 30.36 -0.33
CA PRO A 539 -25.99 31.61 -1.08
C PRO A 539 -27.34 32.34 -1.05
N LEU A 540 -28.43 31.63 -0.73
CA LEU A 540 -29.77 32.20 -0.52
C LEU A 540 -29.90 32.94 0.83
N SER A 541 -28.84 32.91 1.65
CA SER A 541 -28.79 33.52 2.98
C SER A 541 -27.82 34.70 3.06
N LEU A 542 -27.18 35.11 1.95
CA LEU A 542 -26.14 36.15 1.93
C LEU A 542 -26.37 37.15 0.79
N GLN A 543 -26.01 38.42 1.01
CA GLN A 543 -26.17 39.51 0.02
C GLN A 543 -24.88 39.79 -0.76
N TYR A 544 -23.71 39.55 -0.17
CA TYR A 544 -22.38 39.71 -0.77
C TYR A 544 -21.48 38.57 -0.31
N ASP A 545 -20.94 37.77 -1.23
CA ASP A 545 -20.07 36.66 -0.85
C ASP A 545 -18.62 36.84 -1.30
N SER A 546 -17.71 36.71 -0.33
CA SER A 546 -16.31 36.36 -0.56
C SER A 546 -16.21 34.88 -0.92
N ALA A 547 -15.34 34.51 -1.86
CA ALA A 547 -15.14 33.11 -2.22
C ALA A 547 -14.84 32.22 -0.99
N PRO A 548 -15.35 30.97 -0.95
CA PRO A 548 -15.11 30.06 0.16
C PRO A 548 -13.61 29.86 0.40
N LYS A 549 -13.20 29.82 1.67
CA LYS A 549 -11.80 29.62 2.06
C LYS A 549 -11.33 28.25 1.57
N ARG A 550 -10.29 28.24 0.74
CA ARG A 550 -9.67 27.01 0.23
C ARG A 550 -8.83 26.35 1.31
N PRO A 551 -8.91 25.02 1.48
CA PRO A 551 -8.11 24.32 2.48
C PRO A 551 -6.64 24.26 2.07
N HIS A 552 -5.72 24.41 3.03
CA HIS A 552 -4.28 24.39 2.76
C HIS A 552 -3.72 22.95 2.65
N ILE A 553 -4.10 22.26 1.58
CA ILE A 553 -3.86 20.82 1.39
C ILE A 553 -2.51 20.48 0.73
N LEU A 554 -1.87 21.42 0.05
CA LEU A 554 -0.71 21.14 -0.80
C LEU A 554 0.50 20.55 -0.04
N PRO A 555 0.86 20.99 1.19
CA PRO A 555 1.96 20.35 1.92
C PRO A 555 1.62 18.89 2.29
N HIS A 556 0.38 18.60 2.70
CA HIS A 556 -0.05 17.23 2.95
C HIS A 556 -0.02 16.38 1.68
N SER A 557 -0.32 16.93 0.50
CA SER A 557 -0.16 16.23 -0.79
C SER A 557 1.27 15.71 -1.00
N ILE A 558 2.26 16.57 -0.77
CA ILE A 558 3.68 16.21 -0.89
C ILE A 558 4.09 15.18 0.19
N TRP A 559 3.63 15.38 1.44
CA TRP A 559 3.93 14.46 2.53
C TRP A 559 3.31 13.08 2.30
N ILE A 560 2.05 13.01 1.87
CA ILE A 560 1.36 11.75 1.65
C ILE A 560 1.98 10.99 0.48
N SER A 561 2.44 11.68 -0.57
CA SER A 561 3.21 11.05 -1.65
C SER A 561 4.48 10.37 -1.11
N PHE A 562 5.22 11.06 -0.24
CA PHE A 562 6.38 10.46 0.45
C PHE A 562 5.97 9.30 1.37
N LEU A 563 4.88 9.43 2.11
CA LEU A 563 4.37 8.41 3.02
C LEU A 563 3.90 7.15 2.26
N ALA A 564 3.26 7.32 1.11
CA ALA A 564 2.85 6.23 0.23
C ALA A 564 4.05 5.44 -0.28
N GLU A 565 5.10 6.12 -0.73
CA GLU A 565 6.38 5.49 -1.08
C GLU A 565 6.95 4.71 0.12
N ARG A 566 6.93 5.29 1.33
CA ARG A 566 7.46 4.63 2.54
C ARG A 566 6.65 3.39 2.94
N VAL A 567 5.32 3.45 2.83
CA VAL A 567 4.45 2.29 3.04
C VAL A 567 4.75 1.21 2.00
N ASP A 568 4.91 1.58 0.73
CA ASP A 568 5.24 0.63 -0.33
C ASP A 568 6.60 -0.03 -0.12
N ILE A 569 7.62 0.71 0.32
CA ILE A 569 8.93 0.13 0.71
C ILE A 569 8.77 -0.79 1.93
N ALA A 570 8.15 -0.32 3.00
CA ALA A 570 8.01 -1.04 4.26
C ALA A 570 7.25 -2.37 4.09
N LYS A 571 6.28 -2.43 3.18
CA LYS A 571 5.55 -3.66 2.82
C LYS A 571 6.48 -4.82 2.44
N TYR A 572 7.65 -4.53 1.86
CA TYR A 572 8.60 -5.55 1.42
C TYR A 572 9.84 -5.65 2.31
N SER A 573 10.25 -4.57 3.00
CA SER A 573 11.53 -4.53 3.70
C SER A 573 11.46 -4.87 5.18
N SER A 574 10.45 -4.38 5.92
CA SER A 574 10.46 -4.47 7.38
C SER A 574 9.08 -4.42 8.01
N ARG A 575 8.77 -5.46 8.80
CA ARG A 575 7.55 -5.53 9.61
C ARG A 575 7.48 -4.44 10.68
N GLU A 576 8.61 -4.11 11.30
CA GLU A 576 8.65 -3.08 12.36
C GLU A 576 8.29 -1.70 11.82
N GLN A 577 8.69 -1.38 10.59
CA GLN A 577 8.29 -0.15 9.92
C GLN A 577 6.77 -0.11 9.69
N LEU A 578 6.18 -1.23 9.25
CA LEU A 578 4.73 -1.35 9.10
C LEU A 578 3.99 -1.18 10.42
N ASP A 579 4.47 -1.77 11.51
CA ASP A 579 3.81 -1.67 12.82
C ASP A 579 3.81 -0.20 13.35
N ILE A 580 4.88 0.57 13.09
CA ILE A 580 4.93 2.02 13.40
C ILE A 580 3.88 2.80 12.60
N LEU A 581 3.80 2.52 11.28
CA LEU A 581 2.84 3.18 10.39
C LEU A 581 1.39 2.77 10.71
N GLU A 582 1.17 1.50 11.07
CA GLU A 582 -0.10 0.96 11.52
C GLU A 582 -0.61 1.72 12.76
N LEU A 583 0.27 1.94 13.73
CA LEU A 583 -0.03 2.72 14.93
C LEU A 583 -0.36 4.18 14.56
N MET A 584 0.43 4.82 13.71
CA MET A 584 0.19 6.20 13.25
C MET A 584 -1.21 6.35 12.65
N PHE A 585 -1.56 5.51 11.66
CA PHE A 585 -2.86 5.60 11.00
C PHE A 585 -4.01 5.30 11.95
N SER A 586 -3.81 4.41 12.93
CA SER A 586 -4.83 4.10 13.93
C SER A 586 -5.13 5.29 14.85
N GLN A 587 -4.14 6.17 15.06
CA GLN A 587 -4.26 7.38 15.86
C GLN A 587 -4.83 8.56 15.05
N THR A 588 -4.57 8.63 13.75
CA THR A 588 -4.99 9.78 12.92
C THR A 588 -6.29 9.58 12.14
N LEU A 589 -6.71 8.35 11.84
CA LEU A 589 -7.96 8.12 11.10
C LEU A 589 -9.19 8.16 12.03
N PRO A 590 -10.26 8.89 11.67
CA PRO A 590 -11.47 8.96 12.48
C PRO A 590 -12.21 7.60 12.53
N LEU A 591 -12.88 7.34 13.65
CA LEU A 591 -13.84 6.25 13.81
C LEU A 591 -15.29 6.76 13.81
N ASN A 592 -15.49 8.07 13.83
CA ASN A 592 -16.81 8.69 13.87
C ASN A 592 -17.18 9.21 12.48
N VAL A 593 -18.45 9.08 12.11
CA VAL A 593 -19.00 9.54 10.83
C VAL A 593 -19.98 10.66 11.11
N GLY A 594 -19.80 11.81 10.46
CA GLY A 594 -20.69 12.97 10.60
C GLY A 594 -20.24 13.95 11.68
N ARG A 595 -21.04 15.00 11.91
CA ARG A 595 -20.74 16.02 12.93
C ARG A 595 -20.86 15.42 14.33
N LEU A 596 -19.80 15.54 15.12
CA LEU A 596 -19.83 15.19 16.53
C LEU A 596 -20.71 16.19 17.27
N LYS A 597 -21.83 15.73 17.82
CA LYS A 597 -22.60 16.48 18.81
C LYS A 597 -21.74 16.56 20.07
N VAL A 598 -21.06 17.69 20.26
CA VAL A 598 -20.41 17.96 21.54
C VAL A 598 -21.54 18.21 22.52
N ASP A 599 -21.94 17.17 23.25
CA ASP A 599 -22.88 17.30 24.35
C ASP A 599 -22.26 18.26 25.37
N ALA A 600 -22.71 19.51 25.37
CA ALA A 600 -22.34 20.53 26.35
C ALA A 600 -22.65 20.11 27.80
N ASN A 601 -23.36 18.99 28.00
CA ASN A 601 -23.74 18.42 29.28
C ASN A 601 -23.08 17.05 29.59
N SER A 602 -22.18 16.54 28.75
CA SER A 602 -21.38 15.34 29.08
C SER A 602 -20.25 15.69 30.06
N SER A 603 -20.64 15.89 31.32
CA SER A 603 -19.75 16.08 32.45
C SER A 603 -19.00 14.79 32.84
N THR A 604 -18.11 14.32 31.95
CA THR A 604 -17.10 13.31 32.30
C THR A 604 -15.70 13.90 32.22
N CYS A 605 -15.51 15.11 32.76
CA CYS A 605 -14.21 15.78 32.81
C CYS A 605 -14.05 16.65 34.07
N ILE A 606 -14.18 16.06 35.27
CA ILE A 606 -13.45 16.56 36.45
C ILE A 606 -13.03 15.33 37.29
N SER A 607 -11.83 14.81 37.02
CA SER A 607 -11.04 14.12 38.04
C SER A 607 -9.71 14.86 38.15
N SER A 608 -9.57 15.60 39.24
CA SER A 608 -8.39 16.32 39.65
C SER A 608 -7.35 15.35 40.21
N ASP A 609 -6.61 14.66 39.35
CA ASP A 609 -5.36 13.98 39.74
C ASP A 609 -4.28 14.23 38.68
N SER A 610 -3.17 14.81 39.12
CA SER A 610 -2.18 15.52 38.30
C SER A 610 -0.89 14.74 38.05
N SER A 611 -0.95 13.46 37.63
CA SER A 611 0.31 12.72 37.38
C SER A 611 0.28 11.56 36.37
N LEU A 612 -0.77 11.39 35.56
CA LEU A 612 -0.74 10.48 34.41
C LEU A 612 -1.33 11.18 33.19
N CYS A 613 -0.59 11.13 32.08
CA CYS A 613 -0.78 11.87 30.83
C CYS A 613 -2.25 12.16 30.46
N LYS A 614 -2.63 13.43 30.51
CA LYS A 614 -3.82 13.95 29.82
C LYS A 614 -3.62 13.78 28.32
N VAL A 615 -4.07 12.66 27.77
CA VAL A 615 -4.41 12.58 26.35
C VAL A 615 -5.85 13.07 26.26
N ASP A 616 -6.01 14.40 26.19
CA ASP A 616 -7.21 14.95 25.57
C ASP A 616 -7.23 14.36 24.16
N ARG A 617 -8.04 13.33 23.91
CA ARG A 617 -8.25 12.81 22.55
C ARG A 617 -9.07 13.86 21.80
N ALA A 618 -8.42 14.94 21.39
CA ALA A 618 -8.94 15.82 20.36
C ALA A 618 -9.35 14.91 19.19
N HIS A 619 -10.64 14.89 18.88
CA HIS A 619 -11.16 14.07 17.81
C HIS A 619 -10.55 14.55 16.49
N VAL A 620 -9.61 13.79 15.94
CA VAL A 620 -9.02 14.07 14.64
C VAL A 620 -10.05 13.75 13.56
N ALA A 621 -10.56 14.78 12.90
CA ALA A 621 -11.43 14.68 11.74
C ALA A 621 -10.69 15.15 10.49
N MET A 622 -11.00 14.55 9.34
CA MET A 622 -10.49 15.00 8.05
C MET A 622 -11.51 15.93 7.40
N THR A 623 -11.05 17.02 6.78
CA THR A 623 -11.91 17.97 6.06
C THR A 623 -12.80 17.25 5.04
N ARG A 624 -14.04 17.72 4.94
CA ARG A 624 -15.05 17.25 3.98
C ARG A 624 -15.09 18.12 2.73
N ASN A 625 -14.14 19.05 2.56
CA ASN A 625 -14.04 19.87 1.36
C ASN A 625 -13.73 19.02 0.12
N VAL A 626 -14.39 19.30 -1.01
CA VAL A 626 -14.15 18.59 -2.27
C VAL A 626 -12.71 18.70 -2.74
N GLU A 627 -12.00 19.79 -2.44
CA GLU A 627 -10.61 19.94 -2.86
C GLU A 627 -9.67 18.92 -2.21
N ALA A 628 -10.05 18.33 -1.08
CA ALA A 628 -9.25 17.35 -0.35
C ALA A 628 -9.58 15.90 -0.72
N ILE A 629 -10.57 15.66 -1.59
CA ILE A 629 -11.08 14.31 -1.84
C ILE A 629 -10.03 13.38 -2.45
N GLY A 630 -9.25 13.87 -3.43
CA GLY A 630 -8.17 13.10 -4.04
C GLY A 630 -7.12 12.73 -3.00
N LEU A 631 -6.76 13.68 -2.14
CA LEU A 631 -5.79 13.49 -1.07
C LEU A 631 -6.28 12.50 0.01
N ARG A 632 -7.56 12.61 0.41
CA ARG A 632 -8.21 11.66 1.31
C ARG A 632 -8.16 10.25 0.73
N CYS A 633 -8.58 10.07 -0.52
CA CYS A 633 -8.52 8.78 -1.22
C CYS A 633 -7.09 8.24 -1.30
N HIS A 634 -6.09 9.11 -1.48
CA HIS A 634 -4.69 8.69 -1.54
C HIS A 634 -4.20 8.12 -0.20
N VAL A 635 -4.48 8.78 0.92
CA VAL A 635 -4.17 8.26 2.28
C VAL A 635 -4.91 6.95 2.53
N LEU A 636 -6.20 6.91 2.25
CA LEU A 636 -7.03 5.73 2.49
C LEU A 636 -6.58 4.53 1.64
N ASN A 637 -6.18 4.77 0.39
CA ASN A 637 -5.59 3.76 -0.47
C ASN A 637 -4.25 3.24 0.06
N CYS A 638 -3.41 4.14 0.58
CA CYS A 638 -2.16 3.79 1.23
C CYS A 638 -2.38 2.82 2.41
N VAL A 639 -3.32 3.14 3.31
CA VAL A 639 -3.67 2.28 4.45
C VAL A 639 -4.30 0.96 4.02
N LEU A 640 -5.23 0.99 3.06
CA LEU A 640 -5.90 -0.24 2.63
C LEU A 640 -4.94 -1.21 1.92
N SER A 641 -4.06 -0.68 1.06
CA SER A 641 -3.05 -1.48 0.37
C SER A 641 -2.01 -2.08 1.34
N MET A 642 -1.73 -1.40 2.46
CA MET A 642 -0.92 -1.94 3.56
C MET A 642 -1.57 -3.18 4.19
N ILE A 643 -2.87 -3.12 4.48
CA ILE A 643 -3.62 -4.20 5.14
C ILE A 643 -3.78 -5.43 4.22
N GLN A 644 -4.04 -5.22 2.93
CA GLN A 644 -4.36 -6.28 1.97
C GLN A 644 -3.25 -7.32 1.76
N ARG A 645 -1.98 -6.94 1.92
CA ARG A 645 -0.86 -7.82 1.59
C ARG A 645 -0.64 -8.94 2.62
N ASP A 646 -0.85 -8.66 3.89
CA ASP A 646 -0.57 -9.57 5.00
C ASP A 646 -1.64 -10.66 5.20
N SER A 647 -2.21 -11.21 4.13
CA SER A 647 -3.34 -12.17 4.17
C SER A 647 -3.12 -13.45 5.00
N ILE A 648 -1.92 -13.67 5.54
CA ILE A 648 -1.53 -14.85 6.32
C ILE A 648 -1.61 -14.59 7.84
N SER A 649 -1.51 -13.33 8.29
CA SER A 649 -1.54 -12.96 9.71
C SER A 649 -2.88 -12.32 10.08
N PHE A 650 -3.77 -13.06 10.75
CA PHE A 650 -4.96 -12.47 11.38
C PHE A 650 -4.54 -11.50 12.50
N ARG A 651 -4.98 -10.23 12.43
CA ARG A 651 -4.76 -9.23 13.49
C ARG A 651 -6.01 -8.37 13.68
N ILE A 652 -6.43 -8.19 14.93
CA ILE A 652 -7.58 -7.33 15.29
C ILE A 652 -7.32 -5.87 14.84
N SER A 653 -6.07 -5.42 14.91
CA SER A 653 -5.64 -4.07 14.50
C SER A 653 -5.93 -3.78 13.01
N LYS A 654 -5.82 -4.78 12.13
CA LYS A 654 -6.20 -4.66 10.72
C LYS A 654 -7.68 -4.41 10.52
N ASN A 655 -8.54 -5.10 11.29
CA ASN A 655 -9.98 -4.90 11.20
C ASN A 655 -10.38 -3.51 11.69
N ILE A 656 -9.74 -3.04 12.77
CA ILE A 656 -9.93 -1.67 13.29
C ILE A 656 -9.52 -0.65 12.23
N LEU A 657 -8.36 -0.80 11.61
CA LEU A 657 -7.90 0.11 10.56
C LEU A 657 -8.79 0.07 9.31
N ARG A 658 -9.21 -1.12 8.88
CA ARG A 658 -10.13 -1.27 7.74
C ARG A 658 -11.45 -0.56 8.02
N GLN A 659 -12.00 -0.69 9.23
CA GLN A 659 -13.20 0.04 9.64
C GLN A 659 -12.98 1.56 9.64
N ARG A 660 -11.84 2.03 10.18
CA ARG A 660 -11.46 3.45 10.13
C ARG A 660 -11.33 3.97 8.70
N VAL A 661 -10.80 3.18 7.77
CA VAL A 661 -10.73 3.56 6.35
C VAL A 661 -12.13 3.74 5.76
N TYR A 662 -13.05 2.80 6.02
CA TYR A 662 -14.42 2.90 5.52
C TYR A 662 -15.16 4.08 6.13
N TYR A 663 -15.04 4.29 7.44
CA TYR A 663 -15.68 5.41 8.13
C TYR A 663 -15.10 6.76 7.73
N ALA A 664 -13.78 6.84 7.55
CA ALA A 664 -13.17 8.03 6.99
C ALA A 664 -13.72 8.31 5.59
N MET A 665 -13.92 7.34 4.70
CA MET A 665 -14.54 7.67 3.41
C MET A 665 -16.04 8.03 3.54
N LEU A 666 -16.79 7.36 4.42
CA LEU A 666 -18.21 7.67 4.64
C LEU A 666 -18.43 9.06 5.26
N ASP A 667 -17.51 9.52 6.11
CA ASP A 667 -17.55 10.86 6.71
C ASP A 667 -17.44 11.97 5.65
N TYR A 668 -16.76 11.76 4.52
CA TYR A 668 -16.77 12.71 3.41
C TYR A 668 -18.19 12.90 2.84
N PHE A 669 -18.98 11.83 2.76
CA PHE A 669 -20.35 11.85 2.23
C PHE A 669 -21.40 12.32 3.24
N SER A 670 -21.00 12.76 4.43
CA SER A 670 -21.89 13.33 5.46
C SER A 670 -22.24 14.81 5.24
N VAL A 671 -21.75 15.41 4.15
CA VAL A 671 -22.00 16.82 3.78
C VAL A 671 -22.64 16.86 2.38
N PRO A 672 -23.47 17.87 2.06
CA PRO A 672 -24.03 18.03 0.72
C PRO A 672 -22.94 18.10 -0.35
N ALA A 673 -23.25 17.59 -1.55
CA ALA A 673 -22.29 17.52 -2.64
C ALA A 673 -21.80 18.91 -3.09
N GLN A 674 -20.52 19.21 -2.86
CA GLN A 674 -19.89 20.51 -3.13
C GLN A 674 -19.39 20.63 -4.56
N THR A 675 -19.45 21.82 -5.16
CA THR A 675 -18.93 22.07 -6.51
C THR A 675 -17.39 22.14 -6.51
N PRO A 676 -16.70 21.47 -7.46
CA PRO A 676 -15.23 21.52 -7.54
C PRO A 676 -14.72 22.94 -7.85
N THR A 677 -13.84 23.46 -6.98
CA THR A 677 -13.17 24.76 -7.13
C THR A 677 -11.73 24.66 -7.67
N GLN A 678 -11.27 23.44 -7.91
CA GLN A 678 -9.92 23.12 -8.37
C GLN A 678 -9.70 23.44 -9.86
N ASN A 679 -8.44 23.49 -10.29
CA ASN A 679 -8.12 23.54 -11.71
C ASN A 679 -8.32 22.16 -12.39
N ALA A 680 -8.46 22.15 -13.72
CA ALA A 680 -8.75 20.93 -14.47
C ALA A 680 -7.68 19.83 -14.33
N ALA A 681 -6.40 20.21 -14.22
CA ALA A 681 -5.30 19.25 -14.07
C ALA A 681 -5.31 18.55 -12.70
N GLN A 682 -5.56 19.31 -11.63
CA GLN A 682 -5.69 18.83 -10.27
C GLN A 682 -6.93 17.95 -10.13
N LEU A 683 -8.08 18.39 -10.65
CA LEU A 683 -9.31 17.60 -10.62
C LEU A 683 -9.15 16.28 -11.37
N LYS A 684 -8.49 16.28 -12.53
CA LYS A 684 -8.16 15.06 -13.27
C LYS A 684 -7.28 14.10 -12.46
N ASN A 685 -6.30 14.62 -11.72
CA ASN A 685 -5.47 13.81 -10.84
C ASN A 685 -6.26 13.25 -9.65
N ASP A 686 -7.15 14.04 -9.07
CA ASP A 686 -8.00 13.60 -7.96
C ASP A 686 -8.96 12.50 -8.39
N ILE A 687 -9.58 12.61 -9.58
CA ILE A 687 -10.41 11.56 -10.17
C ILE A 687 -9.62 10.26 -10.33
N ARG A 688 -8.36 10.33 -10.81
CA ARG A 688 -7.48 9.14 -10.88
C ARG A 688 -7.23 8.50 -9.52
N LEU A 689 -7.00 9.32 -8.48
CA LEU A 689 -6.83 8.83 -7.12
C LEU A 689 -8.11 8.19 -6.56
N LEU A 690 -9.28 8.72 -6.88
CA LEU A 690 -10.57 8.11 -6.55
C LEU A 690 -10.74 6.76 -7.25
N ILE A 691 -10.47 6.66 -8.55
CA ILE A 691 -10.56 5.41 -9.32
C ILE A 691 -9.59 4.37 -8.76
N MET A 692 -8.35 4.79 -8.44
CA MET A 692 -7.36 3.91 -7.83
C MET A 692 -7.85 3.37 -6.48
N PHE A 693 -8.36 4.24 -5.60
CA PHE A 693 -8.92 3.82 -4.32
C PHE A 693 -10.13 2.90 -4.49
N TRP A 694 -11.01 3.19 -5.45
CA TRP A 694 -12.19 2.35 -5.75
C TRP A 694 -11.78 0.95 -6.19
N ASN A 695 -10.79 0.82 -7.08
CA ASN A 695 -10.28 -0.47 -7.53
C ASN A 695 -9.68 -1.28 -6.36
N THR A 696 -8.89 -0.63 -5.49
CA THR A 696 -8.33 -1.25 -4.29
C THR A 696 -9.43 -1.71 -3.34
N LEU A 697 -10.43 -0.85 -3.09
CA LEU A 697 -11.60 -1.15 -2.28
C LEU A 697 -12.40 -2.31 -2.86
N PHE A 698 -12.67 -2.32 -4.16
CA PHE A 698 -13.39 -3.40 -4.84
C PHE A 698 -12.66 -4.74 -4.68
N SER A 699 -11.34 -4.75 -4.88
CA SER A 699 -10.50 -5.95 -4.74
C SER A 699 -10.44 -6.51 -3.31
N ASP A 700 -10.71 -5.68 -2.30
CA ASP A 700 -10.63 -6.03 -0.87
C ASP A 700 -11.52 -7.23 -0.48
N VAL A 701 -12.58 -7.52 -1.24
CA VAL A 701 -13.44 -8.70 -0.99
C VAL A 701 -12.63 -10.00 -1.06
N LYS A 702 -11.69 -10.08 -2.00
CA LYS A 702 -10.86 -11.27 -2.20
C LYS A 702 -9.95 -11.51 -0.99
N TYR A 703 -9.39 -10.43 -0.45
CA TYR A 703 -8.50 -10.47 0.71
C TYR A 703 -9.27 -10.81 1.99
N ILE A 704 -10.43 -10.18 2.23
CA ILE A 704 -11.28 -10.52 3.38
C ILE A 704 -11.69 -11.98 3.35
N LYS A 705 -12.12 -12.51 2.19
CA LYS A 705 -12.45 -13.94 2.04
C LYS A 705 -11.25 -14.81 2.40
N LYS A 706 -10.06 -14.50 1.86
CA LYS A 706 -8.82 -15.23 2.12
C LYS A 706 -8.44 -15.20 3.61
N GLU A 707 -8.59 -14.05 4.28
CA GLU A 707 -8.32 -13.89 5.72
C GLU A 707 -9.30 -14.69 6.59
N ILE A 708 -10.60 -14.71 6.23
CA ILE A 708 -11.62 -15.51 6.95
C ILE A 708 -11.32 -17.01 6.79
N PHE A 709 -10.95 -17.47 5.59
CA PHE A 709 -10.54 -18.86 5.40
C PHE A 709 -9.29 -19.20 6.22
N ALA A 710 -8.31 -18.29 6.29
CA ALA A 710 -7.11 -18.49 7.11
C ALA A 710 -7.38 -18.48 8.62
N SER A 711 -8.37 -17.70 9.09
CA SER A 711 -8.75 -17.64 10.51
C SER A 711 -9.47 -18.91 10.98
N VAL A 712 -10.31 -19.50 10.12
CA VAL A 712 -11.00 -20.77 10.42
C VAL A 712 -9.99 -21.91 10.60
N ASP A 713 -8.91 -21.94 9.80
CA ASP A 713 -7.81 -22.91 9.94
C ASP A 713 -6.98 -22.68 11.22
N THR A 714 -6.94 -21.46 11.77
CA THR A 714 -6.22 -21.15 13.02
C THR A 714 -7.09 -21.33 14.27
N GLU A 715 -8.41 -21.14 14.20
CA GLU A 715 -9.36 -21.41 15.30
C GLU A 715 -9.44 -22.90 15.63
N LEU A 716 -9.32 -23.79 14.63
CA LEU A 716 -9.21 -25.24 14.85
C LEU A 716 -7.94 -25.64 15.65
N ASN A 717 -6.88 -24.81 15.64
CA ASN A 717 -5.68 -25.00 16.48
C ASN A 717 -5.80 -24.32 17.86
N LEU A 718 -6.73 -23.39 18.04
CA LEU A 718 -6.94 -22.65 19.30
C LEU A 718 -7.87 -23.40 20.27
N GLU A 719 -8.79 -24.22 19.78
CA GLU A 719 -9.61 -25.12 20.61
C GLU A 719 -8.73 -26.12 21.38
N SER A 720 -7.62 -26.59 20.80
CA SER A 720 -6.60 -27.39 21.48
C SER A 720 -5.83 -26.64 22.58
N PHE A 721 -5.71 -25.31 22.48
CA PHE A 721 -5.03 -24.48 23.48
C PHE A 721 -5.97 -24.02 24.62
N GLN A 722 -7.26 -23.83 24.34
CA GLN A 722 -8.28 -23.54 25.35
C GLN A 722 -8.60 -24.75 26.24
N GLN A 723 -8.47 -25.99 25.75
CA GLN A 723 -8.56 -27.18 26.60
C GLN A 723 -7.40 -27.27 27.62
N ILE A 724 -6.19 -26.84 27.26
CA ILE A 724 -5.01 -26.87 28.16
C ILE A 724 -5.11 -25.79 29.26
N LEU A 725 -5.76 -24.65 28.98
CA LEU A 725 -6.00 -23.61 30.00
C LEU A 725 -7.16 -23.94 30.95
N ASN A 726 -8.16 -24.70 30.49
CA ASN A 726 -9.30 -25.10 31.32
C ASN A 726 -8.98 -26.21 32.34
N ASP A 727 -7.94 -27.02 32.13
CA ASP A 727 -7.54 -28.05 33.10
C ASP A 727 -6.73 -27.51 34.29
N ASN A 728 -6.22 -26.28 34.21
CA ASN A 728 -5.42 -25.67 35.30
C ASN A 728 -6.24 -24.83 36.30
N CYS A 729 -7.55 -24.70 36.12
CA CYS A 729 -8.44 -23.97 37.04
C CYS A 729 -9.56 -24.86 37.59
N LYS A 730 -9.19 -25.91 38.32
CA LYS A 730 -10.10 -26.61 39.25
C LYS A 730 -9.59 -26.43 40.68
N SER A 731 -9.95 -25.30 41.29
CA SER A 731 -10.12 -25.26 42.74
C SER A 731 -11.23 -24.28 43.12
N ASP A 732 -12.25 -24.88 43.73
CA ASP A 732 -13.12 -24.39 44.79
C ASP A 732 -14.21 -23.32 44.57
N THR A 733 -15.44 -23.83 44.76
CA THR A 733 -16.57 -23.26 45.50
C THR A 733 -17.50 -22.24 44.82
N ALA A 734 -18.56 -22.82 44.26
CA ALA A 734 -19.99 -22.51 44.45
C ALA A 734 -20.46 -21.10 44.89
N TYR A 735 -21.47 -20.64 44.12
CA TYR A 735 -22.44 -19.56 44.34
C TYR A 735 -22.03 -18.14 43.92
N ASN A 736 -22.44 -17.75 42.70
CA ASN A 736 -23.41 -16.64 42.49
C ASN A 736 -23.86 -16.59 41.02
N ARG A 737 -25.09 -17.05 40.76
CA ARG A 737 -25.72 -17.08 39.42
C ARG A 737 -26.20 -15.69 38.93
N ALA A 738 -25.94 -14.63 39.69
CA ALA A 738 -26.35 -13.26 39.36
C ALA A 738 -25.27 -12.46 38.61
N ASP A 739 -24.00 -12.90 38.65
CA ASP A 739 -22.88 -12.15 38.03
C ASP A 739 -22.71 -12.45 36.53
N MET A 740 -23.43 -13.47 36.02
CA MET A 740 -23.40 -13.87 34.61
C MET A 740 -24.35 -13.01 33.74
N GLN A 741 -25.42 -12.45 34.31
CA GLN A 741 -26.34 -11.56 33.60
C GLN A 741 -25.84 -10.10 33.58
N THR A 742 -25.14 -9.64 34.62
CA THR A 742 -24.56 -8.29 34.67
C THR A 742 -23.40 -8.11 33.68
N ARG A 743 -22.59 -9.16 33.44
CA ARG A 743 -21.52 -9.11 32.42
C ARG A 743 -22.06 -9.14 30.98
N HIS A 744 -23.20 -9.81 30.73
CA HIS A 744 -23.85 -9.73 29.42
C HIS A 744 -24.46 -8.35 29.15
N ALA A 745 -25.00 -7.67 30.17
CA ALA A 745 -25.55 -6.32 30.03
C ALA A 745 -24.47 -5.24 29.81
N MET A 746 -23.29 -5.37 30.43
CA MET A 746 -22.17 -4.44 30.20
C MET A 746 -21.47 -4.63 28.84
N THR A 747 -21.60 -5.80 28.21
CA THR A 747 -21.14 -6.02 26.83
C THR A 747 -22.10 -5.51 25.75
N THR A 748 -23.35 -5.14 26.11
CA THR A 748 -24.37 -4.68 25.16
C THR A 748 -24.47 -3.16 25.01
N SER A 749 -23.84 -2.38 25.89
CA SER A 749 -24.07 -0.92 25.94
C SER A 749 -22.89 -0.05 25.49
N ASN A 750 -21.79 -0.61 24.96
CA ASN A 750 -20.76 0.15 24.24
C ASN A 750 -20.10 -0.73 23.17
N CYS A 751 -20.61 -0.58 21.95
CA CYS A 751 -20.01 -0.81 20.64
C CYS A 751 -18.66 -1.57 20.58
N ASN A 752 -18.70 -2.90 20.72
CA ASN A 752 -17.74 -3.80 20.08
C ASN A 752 -18.40 -4.48 18.86
N TRP A 753 -18.68 -3.68 17.82
CA TRP A 753 -19.16 -4.16 16.52
C TRP A 753 -18.19 -5.15 15.84
N VAL A 754 -16.92 -5.18 16.26
CA VAL A 754 -15.85 -6.04 15.70
C VAL A 754 -16.14 -7.53 15.90
N THR A 755 -16.75 -7.93 17.02
CA THR A 755 -17.12 -9.34 17.28
C THR A 755 -18.40 -9.74 16.51
N LEU A 756 -19.29 -8.77 16.25
CA LEU A 756 -20.49 -8.96 15.42
C LEU A 756 -20.15 -9.04 13.92
N VAL A 757 -19.12 -8.32 13.45
CA VAL A 757 -18.64 -8.39 12.06
C VAL A 757 -17.95 -9.72 11.76
N ALA A 758 -17.26 -10.32 12.75
CA ALA A 758 -16.72 -11.67 12.64
C ALA A 758 -17.83 -12.75 12.63
N ALA A 759 -18.90 -12.54 13.42
CA ALA A 759 -20.04 -13.47 13.48
C ALA A 759 -21.09 -13.26 12.36
N GLN A 760 -21.11 -12.11 11.70
CA GLN A 760 -22.02 -11.76 10.61
C GLN A 760 -21.27 -11.14 9.43
N GLY A 761 -20.72 -11.98 8.54
CA GLY A 761 -20.12 -11.56 7.27
C GLY A 761 -21.04 -10.76 6.31
N LYS A 762 -22.32 -10.56 6.65
CA LYS A 762 -23.27 -9.72 5.90
C LYS A 762 -23.09 -8.21 6.19
N GLY A 763 -22.78 -7.81 7.42
CA GLY A 763 -22.72 -6.39 7.81
C GLY A 763 -21.60 -5.61 7.11
N GLY A 764 -20.37 -6.15 7.10
CA GLY A 764 -19.22 -5.53 6.43
C GLY A 764 -19.35 -5.51 4.89
N SER A 765 -19.99 -6.52 4.30
CA SER A 765 -20.26 -6.55 2.85
C SER A 765 -21.26 -5.47 2.43
N LEU A 766 -22.26 -5.19 3.27
CA LEU A 766 -23.32 -4.24 2.97
C LEU A 766 -22.87 -2.77 3.15
N GLN A 767 -22.07 -2.48 4.18
CA GLN A 767 -21.42 -1.17 4.35
C GLN A 767 -20.48 -0.85 3.18
N LYS A 768 -19.73 -1.84 2.71
CA LYS A 768 -18.86 -1.72 1.54
C LYS A 768 -19.63 -1.48 0.25
N ASN A 769 -20.75 -2.16 0.03
CA ASN A 769 -21.60 -1.90 -1.14
C ASN A 769 -22.12 -0.46 -1.11
N THR A 770 -22.56 0.00 0.06
CA THR A 770 -23.00 1.38 0.29
C THR A 770 -21.89 2.40 -0.02
N LEU A 771 -20.63 2.09 0.32
CA LEU A 771 -19.45 2.90 0.02
C LEU A 771 -19.06 2.87 -1.47
N ASN A 772 -19.00 1.69 -2.08
CA ASN A 772 -18.69 1.53 -3.51
C ASN A 772 -19.67 2.29 -4.41
N THR A 773 -20.97 2.26 -4.09
CA THR A 773 -21.99 3.01 -4.81
C THR A 773 -21.78 4.52 -4.65
N SER A 774 -21.51 5.00 -3.43
CA SER A 774 -21.24 6.42 -3.18
C SER A 774 -20.04 6.93 -3.97
N GLN A 775 -18.95 6.18 -3.94
CA GLN A 775 -17.72 6.57 -4.62
C GLN A 775 -17.87 6.51 -6.14
N ALA A 776 -18.59 5.52 -6.69
CA ALA A 776 -18.87 5.45 -8.11
C ALA A 776 -19.71 6.66 -8.60
N ASN A 777 -20.69 7.09 -7.80
CA ASN A 777 -21.50 8.28 -8.10
C ASN A 777 -20.67 9.56 -8.06
N GLU A 778 -19.75 9.69 -7.10
CA GLU A 778 -18.88 10.87 -7.01
C GLU A 778 -17.86 10.91 -8.16
N ILE A 779 -17.30 9.77 -8.56
CA ILE A 779 -16.43 9.68 -9.74
C ILE A 779 -17.18 10.18 -10.97
N GLU A 780 -18.38 9.67 -11.24
CA GLU A 780 -19.19 10.11 -12.38
C GLU A 780 -19.53 11.59 -12.32
N ARG A 781 -19.90 12.11 -11.14
CA ARG A 781 -20.21 13.52 -10.92
C ARG A 781 -19.02 14.43 -11.24
N LEU A 782 -17.83 14.12 -10.70
CA LEU A 782 -16.61 14.89 -10.94
C LEU A 782 -16.11 14.76 -12.38
N SER A 783 -16.25 13.57 -12.96
CA SER A 783 -15.97 13.29 -14.37
C SER A 783 -16.85 14.10 -15.32
N ALA A 784 -18.15 14.16 -15.06
CA ALA A 784 -19.09 14.99 -15.81
C ALA A 784 -18.79 16.48 -15.64
N TRP A 785 -18.31 16.91 -14.47
CA TRP A 785 -17.88 18.28 -14.24
C TRP A 785 -16.61 18.65 -15.01
N LEU A 786 -15.64 17.73 -15.09
CA LEU A 786 -14.41 17.94 -15.85
C LEU A 786 -14.67 18.00 -17.36
N ASN A 787 -15.54 17.12 -17.87
CA ASN A 787 -15.87 17.00 -19.29
C ASN A 787 -17.39 17.15 -19.53
N PRO A 788 -17.98 18.35 -19.39
CA PRO A 788 -19.41 18.56 -19.54
C PRO A 788 -19.93 18.32 -20.96
N LEU A 789 -19.05 18.34 -21.96
CA LEU A 789 -19.37 18.10 -23.37
C LEU A 789 -19.30 16.62 -23.79
N GLY A 790 -19.00 15.70 -22.87
CA GLY A 790 -19.05 14.26 -23.13
C GLY A 790 -17.82 13.69 -23.84
N GLU A 791 -16.66 14.35 -23.79
CA GLU A 791 -15.41 13.72 -24.20
C GLU A 791 -15.09 12.53 -23.27
N ALA A 792 -14.97 11.34 -23.86
CA ALA A 792 -14.69 10.12 -23.13
C ALA A 792 -13.41 10.28 -22.30
N LEU A 793 -13.53 10.11 -20.98
CA LEU A 793 -12.40 9.83 -20.12
C LEU A 793 -11.76 8.52 -20.59
N GLY A 794 -10.44 8.41 -20.48
CA GLY A 794 -9.69 7.28 -21.01
C GLY A 794 -10.12 5.92 -20.44
N LEU A 795 -9.46 4.85 -20.88
CA LEU A 795 -9.70 3.44 -20.53
C LEU A 795 -9.79 3.08 -19.01
N GLU A 796 -9.63 4.05 -18.11
CA GLU A 796 -9.60 3.88 -16.66
C GLU A 796 -10.99 3.63 -16.02
N ASP A 797 -12.11 3.96 -16.71
CA ASP A 797 -13.48 3.83 -16.19
C ASP A 797 -14.17 2.48 -16.47
N ALA A 798 -13.56 1.61 -17.28
CA ALA A 798 -14.20 0.38 -17.77
C ALA A 798 -14.65 -0.58 -16.64
N ASN A 799 -13.88 -0.65 -15.55
CA ASN A 799 -14.20 -1.51 -14.41
C ASN A 799 -15.43 -1.02 -13.63
N ILE A 800 -15.58 0.29 -13.46
CA ILE A 800 -16.69 0.91 -12.72
C ILE A 800 -17.99 0.71 -13.50
N GLU A 801 -17.93 0.94 -14.81
CA GLU A 801 -19.07 0.74 -15.71
C GLU A 801 -19.50 -0.73 -15.78
N GLN A 802 -18.53 -1.66 -15.85
CA GLN A 802 -18.81 -3.10 -15.78
C GLN A 802 -19.43 -3.49 -14.43
N TRP A 803 -18.91 -2.97 -13.32
CA TRP A 803 -19.46 -3.21 -11.99
C TRP A 803 -20.88 -2.69 -11.87
N ARG A 804 -21.16 -1.48 -12.38
CA ARG A 804 -22.49 -0.86 -12.37
C ARG A 804 -23.50 -1.74 -13.10
N LYS A 805 -23.18 -2.19 -14.32
CA LYS A 805 -24.02 -3.13 -15.09
C LYS A 805 -24.26 -4.46 -14.37
N SER A 806 -23.26 -4.97 -13.64
CA SER A 806 -23.40 -6.23 -12.89
C SER A 806 -24.20 -6.08 -11.59
N THR A 807 -24.12 -4.91 -10.94
CA THR A 807 -24.73 -4.65 -9.62
C THR A 807 -26.16 -4.14 -9.77
N PHE A 808 -26.43 -3.37 -10.83
CA PHE A 808 -27.72 -2.78 -11.16
C PHE A 808 -28.17 -3.26 -12.56
N PRO A 809 -28.52 -4.55 -12.72
CA PRO A 809 -28.98 -5.07 -14.01
C PRO A 809 -30.36 -4.53 -14.42
N ASP A 810 -31.20 -4.15 -13.44
CA ASP A 810 -32.55 -3.64 -13.66
C ASP A 810 -32.94 -2.59 -12.60
N ALA A 811 -33.81 -1.64 -12.96
CA ALA A 811 -34.22 -0.54 -12.08
C ALA A 811 -34.90 -1.01 -10.77
N ARG A 812 -35.51 -2.20 -10.77
CA ARG A 812 -36.16 -2.76 -9.57
C ARG A 812 -35.14 -3.30 -8.57
N THR A 813 -34.09 -3.98 -9.02
CA THR A 813 -32.98 -4.40 -8.14
C THR A 813 -32.24 -3.20 -7.60
N GLU A 814 -32.02 -2.17 -8.43
CA GLU A 814 -31.43 -0.90 -8.00
C GLU A 814 -32.24 -0.25 -6.87
N ALA A 815 -33.53 -0.02 -7.05
CA ALA A 815 -34.38 0.58 -6.02
C ALA A 815 -34.39 -0.23 -4.71
N LYS A 816 -34.37 -1.56 -4.79
CA LYS A 816 -34.31 -2.43 -3.61
C LYS A 816 -32.98 -2.30 -2.87
N LEU A 817 -31.86 -2.40 -3.59
CA LEU A 817 -30.51 -2.30 -3.02
C LEU A 817 -30.26 -0.92 -2.41
N LEU A 818 -30.66 0.14 -3.10
CA LEU A 818 -30.52 1.50 -2.58
C LEU A 818 -31.34 1.69 -1.30
N ARG A 819 -32.55 1.13 -1.22
CA ARG A 819 -33.36 1.16 0.01
C ARG A 819 -32.70 0.46 1.19
N GLU A 820 -32.10 -0.71 0.96
CA GLU A 820 -31.32 -1.42 1.98
C GLU A 820 -30.08 -0.60 2.40
N ASN A 821 -29.35 -0.04 1.44
CA ASN A 821 -28.18 0.81 1.70
C ASN A 821 -28.52 2.05 2.52
N VAL A 822 -29.68 2.69 2.31
CA VAL A 822 -30.15 3.83 3.12
C VAL A 822 -30.40 3.43 4.57
N LYS A 823 -31.03 2.27 4.82
CA LYS A 823 -31.24 1.78 6.20
C LYS A 823 -29.92 1.55 6.93
N ILE A 824 -28.92 1.02 6.22
CA ILE A 824 -27.57 0.83 6.77
C ILE A 824 -26.87 2.18 6.97
N ALA A 825 -26.98 3.10 6.02
CA ALA A 825 -26.44 4.45 6.16
C ALA A 825 -27.00 5.14 7.40
N TRP A 826 -28.31 5.04 7.64
CA TRP A 826 -28.99 5.58 8.83
C TRP A 826 -28.44 4.97 10.14
N GLN A 827 -28.19 3.66 10.16
CA GLN A 827 -27.58 2.98 11.31
C GLN A 827 -26.14 3.43 11.58
N ILE A 828 -25.40 3.86 10.56
CA ILE A 828 -24.03 4.39 10.70
C ILE A 828 -24.07 5.85 11.14
N CYS A 829 -24.77 6.69 10.38
CA CYS A 829 -24.95 8.11 10.63
C CYS A 829 -26.19 8.64 9.87
N PRO A 830 -27.16 9.26 10.56
CA PRO A 830 -28.36 9.84 9.93
C PRO A 830 -28.04 10.88 8.84
N GLU A 831 -27.01 11.71 9.03
CA GLU A 831 -26.58 12.72 8.04
C GLU A 831 -26.28 12.09 6.67
N LEU A 832 -25.61 10.93 6.68
CA LEU A 832 -25.25 10.20 5.47
C LEU A 832 -26.50 9.70 4.71
N ALA A 833 -27.54 9.28 5.41
CA ALA A 833 -28.78 8.82 4.79
C ALA A 833 -29.58 9.97 4.17
N VAL A 834 -29.59 11.14 4.83
CA VAL A 834 -30.26 12.37 4.37
C VAL A 834 -29.63 12.87 3.07
N PHE A 835 -28.31 13.11 3.04
CA PHE A 835 -27.63 13.65 1.86
C PHE A 835 -27.55 12.67 0.68
N ARG A 836 -27.81 11.38 0.92
CA ARG A 836 -27.82 10.34 -0.11
C ARG A 836 -29.22 9.95 -0.58
N SER A 837 -30.26 10.66 -0.16
CA SER A 837 -31.61 10.39 -0.63
C SER A 837 -31.70 10.63 -2.14
N CYS A 838 -32.24 9.64 -2.85
CA CYS A 838 -32.64 9.75 -4.25
C CYS A 838 -34.13 9.44 -4.36
N SER A 839 -34.76 9.74 -5.51
CA SER A 839 -36.20 9.51 -5.73
C SER A 839 -36.64 8.08 -5.39
N ALA A 840 -35.79 7.07 -5.63
CA ALA A 840 -36.09 5.67 -5.31
C ALA A 840 -36.07 5.35 -3.79
N CYS A 841 -35.36 6.15 -2.98
CA CYS A 841 -35.17 5.91 -1.54
C CYS A 841 -35.85 6.95 -0.64
N GLN A 842 -36.39 8.02 -1.21
CA GLN A 842 -36.98 9.13 -0.48
C GLN A 842 -38.06 8.67 0.51
N THR A 843 -38.94 7.74 0.12
CA THR A 843 -39.96 7.16 1.02
C THR A 843 -39.34 6.44 2.22
N ALA A 844 -38.25 5.70 2.01
CA ALA A 844 -37.59 4.97 3.11
C ALA A 844 -36.82 5.89 4.05
N VAL A 845 -36.25 6.99 3.53
CA VAL A 845 -35.66 8.04 4.37
C VAL A 845 -36.75 8.75 5.17
N GLN A 846 -37.89 9.05 4.54
CA GLN A 846 -39.03 9.70 5.19
C GLN A 846 -39.59 8.85 6.34
N GLU A 847 -39.77 7.54 6.14
CA GLU A 847 -40.17 6.60 7.21
C GLU A 847 -39.21 6.68 8.41
N LEU A 848 -37.89 6.62 8.17
CA LEU A 848 -36.87 6.66 9.23
C LEU A 848 -36.79 8.02 9.95
N LEU A 849 -37.01 9.12 9.22
CA LEU A 849 -37.05 10.48 9.77
C LEU A 849 -38.24 10.67 10.70
N VAL A 850 -39.41 10.15 10.33
CA VAL A 850 -40.63 10.21 11.15
C VAL A 850 -40.49 9.34 12.41
N ASP A 851 -39.86 8.18 12.30
CA ASP A 851 -39.61 7.29 13.44
C ASP A 851 -38.64 7.89 14.48
N SER A 852 -37.68 8.72 14.04
CA SER A 852 -36.62 9.24 14.91
C SER A 852 -36.13 10.67 14.55
N PRO A 853 -36.98 11.70 14.69
CA PRO A 853 -36.68 13.08 14.29
C PRO A 853 -35.59 13.73 15.16
N GLU A 854 -35.42 13.30 16.41
CA GLU A 854 -34.44 13.85 17.37
C GLU A 854 -32.99 13.75 16.90
N LEU A 855 -32.70 12.78 16.02
CA LEU A 855 -31.33 12.53 15.55
C LEU A 855 -30.88 13.58 14.53
N VAL A 856 -31.80 14.21 13.80
CA VAL A 856 -31.54 15.04 12.61
C VAL A 856 -31.95 16.50 12.75
N THR A 857 -32.40 16.94 13.94
CA THR A 857 -32.86 18.32 14.17
C THR A 857 -31.83 19.39 13.81
N ASP A 858 -30.54 19.03 13.81
CA ASP A 858 -29.44 19.94 13.50
C ASP A 858 -29.22 20.13 11.98
N LEU A 859 -29.90 19.34 11.13
CA LEU A 859 -29.77 19.37 9.67
C LEU A 859 -30.95 20.07 9.01
N PRO A 860 -30.80 21.28 8.45
CA PRO A 860 -31.91 21.98 7.81
C PRO A 860 -32.45 21.22 6.57
N GLU A 861 -31.62 20.50 5.84
CA GLU A 861 -32.00 19.78 4.61
C GLU A 861 -32.97 18.62 4.89
N ALA A 862 -32.85 17.98 6.05
CA ALA A 862 -33.70 16.88 6.45
C ALA A 862 -35.17 17.30 6.64
N LEU A 863 -35.44 18.58 6.91
CA LEU A 863 -36.81 19.11 7.04
C LEU A 863 -37.60 18.94 5.74
N SER A 864 -37.00 19.27 4.59
CA SER A 864 -37.67 19.15 3.29
C SER A 864 -38.01 17.69 2.95
N LEU A 865 -37.12 16.75 3.31
CA LEU A 865 -37.34 15.32 3.10
C LEU A 865 -38.41 14.75 4.04
N MET A 866 -38.47 15.24 5.28
CA MET A 866 -39.50 14.84 6.24
C MET A 866 -40.88 15.31 5.77
N LEU A 867 -41.01 16.60 5.39
CA LEU A 867 -42.28 17.17 4.94
C LEU A 867 -42.77 16.55 3.62
N GLY A 868 -41.86 16.13 2.73
CA GLY A 868 -42.18 15.44 1.47
C GLY A 868 -43.09 16.28 0.57
N GLU A 869 -44.16 15.69 0.03
CA GLU A 869 -45.21 16.40 -0.73
C GLU A 869 -46.33 16.97 0.18
N GLY A 870 -46.08 17.10 1.49
CA GLY A 870 -47.08 17.59 2.45
C GLY A 870 -48.02 16.52 3.03
N LYS A 871 -47.81 15.24 2.72
CA LYS A 871 -48.66 14.10 3.18
C LYS A 871 -48.78 14.02 4.72
N ILE A 872 -47.70 14.30 5.44
CA ILE A 872 -47.67 14.29 6.92
C ILE A 872 -48.53 15.42 7.51
N LEU A 873 -48.74 16.51 6.76
CA LEU A 873 -49.55 17.64 7.22
C LEU A 873 -51.05 17.43 6.99
N GLU A 874 -51.43 16.39 6.23
CA GLU A 874 -52.82 16.03 5.92
C GLU A 874 -53.40 14.94 6.84
N GLU A 875 -52.54 14.09 7.45
CA GLU A 875 -52.95 13.01 8.34
C GLU A 875 -53.29 13.50 9.77
N LYS A 876 -54.32 12.90 10.39
CA LYS A 876 -54.94 13.42 11.61
C LYS A 876 -54.34 12.85 12.91
N VAL A 877 -53.94 13.77 13.80
CA VAL A 877 -53.89 13.72 15.29
C VAL A 877 -52.79 12.86 15.96
N GLU A 878 -52.29 11.76 15.38
CA GLU A 878 -51.20 10.99 16.01
C GLU A 878 -49.79 11.58 15.77
N ASP A 879 -49.60 12.37 14.71
CA ASP A 879 -48.32 12.97 14.28
C ASP A 879 -47.90 14.28 15.00
N LEU A 880 -48.72 14.79 15.93
CA LEU A 880 -48.45 16.05 16.63
C LEU A 880 -47.16 16.01 17.47
N LYS A 881 -46.77 14.83 17.99
CA LYS A 881 -45.51 14.66 18.71
C LYS A 881 -44.32 14.83 17.77
N THR A 882 -44.36 14.18 16.61
CA THR A 882 -43.30 14.26 15.58
C THR A 882 -43.16 15.68 15.04
N LEU A 883 -44.29 16.35 14.75
CA LEU A 883 -44.30 17.74 14.26
C LEU A 883 -43.76 18.74 15.30
N SER A 884 -43.91 18.47 16.60
CA SER A 884 -43.40 19.37 17.65
C SER A 884 -41.89 19.59 17.58
N HIS A 885 -41.12 18.61 17.12
CA HIS A 885 -39.67 18.71 16.94
C HIS A 885 -39.26 19.73 15.85
N ILE A 886 -40.17 20.09 14.93
CA ILE A 886 -39.92 21.13 13.92
C ILE A 886 -39.66 22.48 14.60
N LEU A 887 -40.30 22.76 15.74
CA LEU A 887 -40.09 24.01 16.47
C LEU A 887 -38.67 24.16 17.02
N THR A 888 -37.92 23.06 17.18
CA THR A 888 -36.53 23.04 17.66
C THR A 888 -35.52 22.81 16.54
N TRP A 889 -35.97 22.69 15.29
CA TRP A 889 -35.11 22.40 14.14
C TRP A 889 -34.10 23.52 13.86
N ALA A 890 -32.96 23.18 13.25
CA ALA A 890 -31.97 24.14 12.78
C ALA A 890 -32.56 25.11 11.74
N ILE A 891 -32.02 26.32 11.66
CA ILE A 891 -32.49 27.38 10.75
C ILE A 891 -32.29 26.93 9.30
N CYS A 892 -33.37 26.84 8.52
CA CYS A 892 -33.31 26.58 7.08
C CYS A 892 -33.18 27.87 6.27
N ASP A 893 -32.92 27.74 4.97
CA ASP A 893 -32.83 28.89 4.06
C ASP A 893 -34.15 29.68 3.99
N PRO A 894 -34.10 30.99 3.67
CA PRO A 894 -35.29 31.82 3.58
C PRO A 894 -36.31 31.32 2.56
N VAL A 895 -35.86 30.69 1.46
CA VAL A 895 -36.76 30.18 0.41
C VAL A 895 -37.56 29.00 0.93
N MET A 896 -36.92 28.05 1.60
CA MET A 896 -37.62 26.96 2.28
C MET A 896 -38.59 27.48 3.34
N ALA A 897 -38.20 28.47 4.16
CA ALA A 897 -39.11 29.07 5.14
C ALA A 897 -40.35 29.72 4.48
N LEU A 898 -40.16 30.46 3.38
CA LEU A 898 -41.25 31.06 2.62
C LEU A 898 -42.18 30.02 2.00
N SER A 899 -41.66 28.86 1.58
CA SER A 899 -42.48 27.78 1.03
C SER A 899 -43.51 27.25 2.03
N LEU A 900 -43.20 27.28 3.33
CA LEU A 900 -44.08 26.85 4.42
C LEU A 900 -45.18 27.86 4.75
N LEU A 901 -45.04 29.11 4.30
CA LEU A 901 -46.04 30.17 4.47
C LEU A 901 -47.10 30.16 3.36
N GLY A 902 -46.84 29.47 2.24
CA GLY A 902 -47.72 29.43 1.07
C GLY A 902 -48.43 28.09 0.88
N ALA A 903 -49.76 28.12 0.73
CA ALA A 903 -50.59 26.93 0.52
C ALA A 903 -50.39 26.21 -0.84
N ARG A 904 -49.47 26.69 -1.69
CA ARG A 904 -49.23 26.13 -3.05
C ARG A 904 -48.34 24.89 -3.04
N GLN A 905 -47.43 24.79 -2.07
CA GLN A 905 -46.47 23.69 -1.97
C GLN A 905 -46.75 22.80 -0.75
N TYR A 906 -47.20 23.40 0.36
CA TYR A 906 -47.53 22.65 1.58
C TYR A 906 -48.86 23.15 2.16
N PRO A 907 -49.69 22.27 2.74
CA PRO A 907 -50.83 22.68 3.56
C PRO A 907 -50.38 23.57 4.73
N THR A 908 -51.16 24.60 5.06
CA THR A 908 -50.83 25.52 6.15
C THR A 908 -51.09 24.87 7.51
N HIS A 909 -50.07 24.84 8.37
CA HIS A 909 -50.15 24.25 9.71
C HIS A 909 -49.51 25.18 10.77
N PRO A 910 -50.09 25.34 11.99
CA PRO A 910 -49.60 26.33 12.96
C PRO A 910 -48.12 26.14 13.33
N ILE A 911 -47.66 24.89 13.48
CA ILE A 911 -46.27 24.59 13.88
C ILE A 911 -45.27 24.96 12.77
N THR A 912 -45.58 24.65 11.50
CA THR A 912 -44.68 24.94 10.37
C THR A 912 -44.61 26.44 10.10
N VAL A 913 -45.73 27.16 10.25
CA VAL A 913 -45.78 28.62 10.14
C VAL A 913 -45.00 29.30 11.26
N GLN A 914 -45.15 28.85 12.52
CA GLN A 914 -44.35 29.37 13.64
C GLN A 914 -42.85 29.15 13.44
N TYR A 915 -42.46 27.97 12.96
CA TYR A 915 -41.07 27.68 12.59
C TYR A 915 -40.58 28.62 11.47
N ALA A 916 -41.35 28.79 10.40
CA ALA A 916 -40.99 29.65 9.28
C ALA A 916 -40.82 31.12 9.71
N VAL A 917 -41.71 31.64 10.55
CA VAL A 917 -41.59 32.99 11.13
C VAL A 917 -40.35 33.10 12.00
N ARG A 918 -40.04 32.09 12.82
CA ARG A 918 -38.81 32.07 13.65
C ARG A 918 -37.55 32.11 12.77
N VAL A 919 -37.52 31.35 11.68
CA VAL A 919 -36.42 31.34 10.71
C VAL A 919 -36.26 32.71 10.06
N LEU A 920 -37.33 33.29 9.52
CA LEU A 920 -37.26 34.60 8.87
C LEU A 920 -36.85 35.72 9.84
N ARG A 921 -37.27 35.67 11.11
CA ARG A 921 -36.84 36.61 12.16
C ARG A 921 -35.35 36.49 12.51
N SER A 922 -34.72 35.34 12.24
CA SER A 922 -33.31 35.10 12.57
C SER A 922 -32.33 35.68 11.54
N TYR A 923 -32.79 35.98 10.32
CA TYR A 923 -31.97 36.53 9.26
C TYR A 923 -31.80 38.05 9.38
N PRO A 924 -30.63 38.60 8.98
CA PRO A 924 -30.42 40.04 8.99
C PRO A 924 -31.32 40.74 7.96
N PRO A 925 -31.72 42.00 8.23
CA PRO A 925 -32.57 42.79 7.33
C PRO A 925 -32.10 42.83 5.88
N ASP A 926 -30.79 42.88 5.67
CA ASP A 926 -30.15 43.00 4.36
C ASP A 926 -30.42 41.78 3.45
N VAL A 927 -30.55 40.59 4.03
CA VAL A 927 -30.88 39.35 3.31
C VAL A 927 -32.36 39.30 2.99
N LEU A 928 -33.21 39.68 3.96
CA LEU A 928 -34.66 39.69 3.80
C LEU A 928 -35.15 40.69 2.76
N LEU A 929 -34.38 41.75 2.49
CA LEU A 929 -34.64 42.73 1.45
C LEU A 929 -34.89 42.08 0.08
N LEU A 930 -34.15 41.02 -0.25
CA LEU A 930 -34.26 40.26 -1.50
C LEU A 930 -35.60 39.51 -1.63
N TYR A 931 -36.23 39.22 -0.49
CA TYR A 931 -37.41 38.36 -0.38
C TYR A 931 -38.71 39.12 -0.06
N ILE A 932 -38.67 40.46 -0.02
CA ILE A 932 -39.83 41.32 0.22
C ILE A 932 -41.00 41.03 -0.73
N PRO A 933 -40.80 40.93 -2.06
CA PRO A 933 -41.91 40.64 -2.96
C PRO A 933 -42.63 39.33 -2.61
N GLN A 934 -41.87 38.29 -2.25
CA GLN A 934 -42.40 36.98 -1.90
C GLN A 934 -43.13 37.01 -0.55
N LEU A 935 -42.63 37.77 0.43
CA LEU A 935 -43.28 37.97 1.74
C LEU A 935 -44.65 38.63 1.59
N VAL A 936 -44.76 39.68 0.76
CA VAL A 936 -46.04 40.36 0.50
C VAL A 936 -47.02 39.43 -0.19
N GLN A 937 -46.57 38.57 -1.12
CA GLN A 937 -47.43 37.56 -1.74
C GLN A 937 -47.89 36.46 -0.76
N ALA A 938 -47.09 36.13 0.25
CA ALA A 938 -47.46 35.13 1.25
C ALA A 938 -48.70 35.54 2.08
N LEU A 939 -48.99 36.84 2.20
CA LEU A 939 -50.21 37.35 2.85
C LEU A 939 -51.51 36.81 2.22
N ARG A 940 -51.51 36.43 0.93
CA ARG A 940 -52.68 35.83 0.27
C ARG A 940 -53.15 34.54 0.95
N HIS A 941 -52.26 33.85 1.65
CA HIS A 941 -52.51 32.56 2.28
C HIS A 941 -52.46 32.62 3.81
N ASP A 942 -52.33 33.83 4.39
CA ASP A 942 -52.20 34.04 5.84
C ASP A 942 -53.56 33.95 6.55
N THR A 943 -54.01 32.72 6.80
CA THR A 943 -55.26 32.44 7.53
C THR A 943 -55.15 32.67 9.04
N MET A 944 -53.92 32.70 9.59
CA MET A 944 -53.65 32.72 11.04
C MET A 944 -53.10 34.08 11.54
N GLY A 945 -52.71 34.98 10.64
CA GLY A 945 -52.21 36.32 10.95
C GLY A 945 -50.70 36.40 11.28
N TYR A 946 -49.97 35.30 11.13
CA TYR A 946 -48.53 35.22 11.47
C TYR A 946 -47.65 36.00 10.49
N VAL A 947 -48.02 36.04 9.20
CA VAL A 947 -47.25 36.75 8.17
C VAL A 947 -47.46 38.25 8.30
N ALA A 948 -48.71 38.68 8.56
CA ALA A 948 -49.03 40.06 8.87
C ALA A 948 -48.24 40.59 10.08
N GLU A 949 -48.15 39.81 11.17
CA GLU A 949 -47.35 40.17 12.34
C GLU A 949 -45.85 40.22 12.02
N LEU A 950 -45.33 39.28 11.21
CA LEU A 950 -43.95 39.29 10.77
C LEU A 950 -43.61 40.56 9.97
N ILE A 951 -44.46 40.98 9.04
CA ILE A 951 -44.25 42.20 8.24
C ILE A 951 -44.22 43.45 9.14
N MET A 952 -45.16 43.56 10.08
CA MET A 952 -45.16 44.66 11.05
C MET A 952 -43.90 44.67 11.92
N TRP A 953 -43.45 43.49 12.36
CA TRP A 953 -42.20 43.34 13.09
C TRP A 953 -40.99 43.79 12.25
N LEU A 954 -40.88 43.34 11.00
CA LEU A 954 -39.78 43.72 10.09
C LEU A 954 -39.76 45.22 9.78
N ALA A 955 -40.93 45.83 9.55
CA ALA A 955 -41.06 47.28 9.35
C ALA A 955 -40.59 48.08 10.58
N GLY A 956 -40.83 47.58 11.79
CA GLY A 956 -40.33 48.19 13.02
C GLY A 956 -38.81 48.08 13.25
N HIS A 957 -38.12 47.12 12.60
CA HIS A 957 -36.69 46.85 12.83
C HIS A 957 -35.74 47.56 11.86
N SER A 958 -36.19 47.89 10.64
CA SER A 958 -35.36 48.60 9.67
C SER A 958 -36.20 49.56 8.82
N GLN A 959 -35.80 50.84 8.81
CA GLN A 959 -36.46 51.87 8.01
C GLN A 959 -36.36 51.57 6.50
N LEU A 960 -35.24 50.99 6.06
CA LEU A 960 -35.06 50.59 4.66
C LEU A 960 -36.02 49.45 4.28
N LEU A 961 -36.15 48.43 5.14
CA LEU A 961 -37.12 47.36 4.94
C LEU A 961 -38.55 47.90 4.93
N ALA A 962 -38.90 48.77 5.88
CA ALA A 962 -40.23 49.37 5.96
C ALA A 962 -40.59 50.13 4.68
N HIS A 963 -39.67 50.93 4.15
CA HIS A 963 -39.88 51.66 2.91
C HIS A 963 -40.10 50.71 1.71
N GLN A 964 -39.27 49.68 1.58
CA GLN A 964 -39.40 48.70 0.49
C GLN A 964 -40.68 47.85 0.61
N LEU A 965 -41.07 47.48 1.83
CA LEU A 965 -42.35 46.82 2.11
C LEU A 965 -43.52 47.72 1.71
N LEU A 966 -43.53 49.00 2.12
CA LEU A 966 -44.59 49.95 1.76
C LEU A 966 -44.73 50.10 0.25
N TRP A 967 -43.62 50.27 -0.47
CA TRP A 967 -43.63 50.36 -1.93
C TRP A 967 -44.18 49.09 -2.59
N ASN A 968 -43.73 47.92 -2.12
CA ASN A 968 -44.19 46.65 -2.66
C ASN A 968 -45.68 46.40 -2.35
N MET A 969 -46.15 46.78 -1.16
CA MET A 969 -47.56 46.69 -0.77
C MET A 969 -48.42 47.63 -1.63
N GLN A 970 -48.03 48.90 -1.80
CA GLN A 970 -48.74 49.85 -2.66
C GLN A 970 -48.85 49.35 -4.10
N ALA A 971 -47.77 48.79 -4.65
CA ALA A 971 -47.76 48.22 -5.99
C ALA A 971 -48.69 47.00 -6.14
N ASN A 972 -48.89 46.20 -5.09
CA ASN A 972 -49.73 45.00 -5.11
C ASN A 972 -51.20 45.22 -4.69
N MET A 973 -51.60 46.46 -4.38
CA MET A 973 -52.99 46.79 -4.04
C MET A 973 -53.94 46.72 -5.25
N TYR A 974 -53.39 46.91 -6.45
CA TYR A 974 -54.13 46.93 -7.71
C TYR A 974 -53.45 45.97 -8.70
N ARG A 975 -54.25 45.35 -9.56
CA ARG A 975 -53.77 44.38 -10.57
C ARG A 975 -53.34 45.06 -11.87
N ASP A 976 -53.83 46.27 -12.11
CA ASP A 976 -53.57 47.07 -13.30
C ASP A 976 -52.60 48.23 -13.01
N GLU A 977 -51.88 48.68 -14.05
CA GLU A 977 -50.94 49.81 -13.95
C GLU A 977 -51.64 51.15 -13.64
N ASP A 978 -52.92 51.27 -14.02
CA ASP A 978 -53.74 52.46 -13.84
C ASP A 978 -54.39 52.56 -12.44
N SER A 979 -54.18 51.59 -11.55
CA SER A 979 -54.75 51.53 -10.19
C SER A 979 -56.29 51.56 -10.13
N LYS A 980 -56.98 50.94 -11.09
CA LYS A 980 -58.46 50.87 -11.17
C LYS A 980 -59.00 49.53 -10.70
N GLU A 981 -58.29 48.43 -10.96
CA GLU A 981 -58.68 47.06 -10.62
C GLU A 981 -58.04 46.62 -9.31
N LYS A 982 -58.80 46.72 -8.21
CA LYS A 982 -58.35 46.30 -6.87
C LYS A 982 -58.11 44.79 -6.81
N ASP A 983 -57.05 44.36 -6.14
CA ASP A 983 -56.83 42.92 -5.89
C ASP A 983 -57.86 42.41 -4.85
N PRO A 984 -58.73 41.44 -5.20
CA PRO A 984 -59.79 40.98 -4.31
C PRO A 984 -59.28 40.30 -3.03
N ASP A 985 -58.08 39.72 -3.06
CA ASP A 985 -57.53 38.97 -1.94
C ASP A 985 -56.62 39.84 -1.05
N LEU A 986 -55.88 40.78 -1.66
CA LEU A 986 -54.88 41.57 -0.96
C LEU A 986 -55.30 43.01 -0.62
N HIS A 987 -56.19 43.64 -1.41
CA HIS A 987 -56.43 45.08 -1.29
C HIS A 987 -56.89 45.51 0.11
N GLY A 988 -57.77 44.75 0.76
CA GLY A 988 -58.23 45.03 2.12
C GLY A 988 -57.13 44.86 3.17
N LEU A 989 -56.43 43.72 3.15
CA LEU A 989 -55.34 43.39 4.09
C LEU A 989 -54.17 44.38 3.97
N LEU A 990 -53.75 44.70 2.75
CA LEU A 990 -52.66 45.65 2.50
C LEU A 990 -53.04 47.07 2.92
N SER A 991 -54.28 47.51 2.69
CA SER A 991 -54.74 48.83 3.15
C SER A 991 -54.70 48.96 4.67
N GLU A 992 -55.07 47.89 5.39
CA GLU A 992 -55.00 47.87 6.85
C GLU A 992 -53.56 47.89 7.35
N LEU A 993 -52.67 47.11 6.74
CA LEU A 993 -51.25 47.06 7.10
C LEU A 993 -50.52 48.36 6.79
N ILE A 994 -50.76 48.99 5.64
CA ILE A 994 -50.15 50.29 5.27
C ILE A 994 -50.58 51.40 6.24
N ASN A 995 -51.81 51.36 6.78
CA ASN A 995 -52.26 52.34 7.77
C ASN A 995 -51.68 52.10 9.17
N LYS A 996 -51.22 50.88 9.46
CA LYS A 996 -50.62 50.49 10.75
C LYS A 996 -49.10 50.63 10.75
N ALA A 997 -48.45 50.42 9.60
CA ALA A 997 -47.02 50.58 9.37
C ALA A 997 -46.64 52.05 9.21
#